data_AF-F0RA21-F1
#
_entry.id   AF-F0RA21-F1
#
_cell.length_a   1.000
_cell.length_b   1.000
_cell.length_c   1.000
_cell.angle_alpha   90.00
_cell.angle_beta   90.00
_cell.angle_gamma   90.00
#
_symmetry.space_group_name_H-M   'P 1'
#
loop_
_entity.id
_entity.type
_entity.pdbx_description
1 polymer ?
#
loop_
_entity_poly.entity_id
_entity_poly.type
_entity_poly.pdbx_seq_one_letter_code
_entity_poly.pdbx_strand_id
1 'polypeptide(L)'
;MKSIKTYKFLFALLLGLFCANVVSAQFLLQAPNSTDENNYKWYNAADTSTVLGTDFFYEVSQPGVYFATYDGTLCGKNASTYFILTDCNTPNNEVTLDISANVPAGATVSWSPALTGNQTAPQVIATKDVIKYVATLLKAGNSVQLPSFKVVCMSEASDLEDDIVTVDEDTSIIVDVFANDNGLPNPGTLTTSDPVNGTVTIDDNGTPNIPSDDIITYIPDANYNGPDSFTYTVCNSYGDCSTATVDVTVVPILDTQDDVVATNEDETLIIDNWHLNDNDLPTNGTFTTTNPTNGTIDVNDNGTPNNPSDDVITYTPNSGYIGRDTFTYTICDTLGNCSTSTITVIVNEAEMTDLDADNDGILDSFEDLNLDGDNNPATDPTDTDGDGIPDYLDIDADDDGIPDNVEAQTTADYVPPSGLDENGNGLDDAYETDGNLGIFPVDTDGDSLPDYLDEDSDNDGVPDVIEANDTDSNGIPDDTFVGSDKDNDGLDDGFEGETSIDDDKNDEIDDPLNDLPNSDGDNESDYRDADDDGDGIPTIDEDINKDGDYANDDADGDGIPDYLDFPETEEDGIEIFNVVTPNGDGIHDVLKITGLERFPNNTIRIYNRWGVQVFVTKSYDTQNNNFDGTSHGRVTVNKDKKLPVGTYFYVLDYTTPAGKTKQLSGYIYLNK
;
A
#
# COMPACT_ATOMS: atom_id res chain seq x y z
N MET A 1 -15.52 58.07 -44.49
CA MET A 1 -16.37 58.77 -43.50
C MET A 1 -15.62 58.78 -42.18
N LYS A 2 -15.37 59.99 -41.63
CA LYS A 2 -15.11 60.40 -40.23
C LYS A 2 -14.44 59.37 -39.28
N SER A 3 -13.36 59.61 -38.55
CA SER A 3 -12.65 60.83 -38.08
C SER A 3 -11.43 60.32 -37.23
N ILE A 4 -10.15 60.61 -37.52
CA ILE A 4 -9.27 61.67 -36.89
C ILE A 4 -9.05 61.42 -35.37
N LYS A 5 -7.88 61.41 -34.70
CA LYS A 5 -6.49 61.92 -34.85
C LYS A 5 -5.60 61.15 -33.83
N THR A 6 -4.34 60.76 -34.07
CA THR A 6 -3.08 61.54 -34.17
C THR A 6 -2.49 62.01 -32.80
N TYR A 7 -1.45 61.28 -32.33
CA TYR A 7 -0.08 61.78 -32.02
C TYR A 7 0.35 62.38 -30.64
N LYS A 8 1.62 62.03 -30.31
CA LYS A 8 2.68 62.76 -29.56
C LYS A 8 2.66 62.74 -28.02
N PHE A 9 3.76 62.76 -27.26
CA PHE A 9 5.24 62.72 -27.42
C PHE A 9 5.75 62.50 -25.96
N LEU A 10 6.69 61.59 -25.67
CA LEU A 10 8.16 61.81 -25.61
C LEU A 10 8.67 62.59 -24.37
N PHE A 11 9.47 61.88 -23.54
CA PHE A 11 10.86 62.18 -23.12
C PHE A 11 11.23 62.33 -21.63
N ALA A 12 12.32 61.61 -21.29
CA ALA A 12 13.41 61.88 -20.35
C ALA A 12 13.15 61.81 -18.82
N LEU A 13 13.77 60.84 -18.11
CA LEU A 13 15.17 60.76 -17.65
C LEU A 13 15.38 61.47 -16.30
N LEU A 14 15.53 60.70 -15.20
CA LEU A 14 16.64 60.90 -14.27
C LEU A 14 16.86 59.68 -13.35
N LEU A 15 18.12 59.31 -13.30
CA LEU A 15 18.81 58.33 -12.46
C LEU A 15 18.68 58.67 -10.95
N GLY A 16 18.48 57.66 -10.10
CA GLY A 16 18.54 57.78 -8.64
C GLY A 16 18.62 56.42 -7.95
N LEU A 17 19.81 56.12 -7.43
CA LEU A 17 20.23 54.94 -6.67
C LEU A 17 19.28 54.50 -5.54
N PHE A 18 19.26 53.17 -5.33
CA PHE A 18 19.09 52.44 -4.07
C PHE A 18 18.09 52.99 -3.03
N CYS A 19 16.96 52.31 -2.91
CA CYS A 19 16.55 51.74 -1.62
C CYS A 19 15.83 50.44 -1.92
N ALA A 20 16.42 49.32 -1.52
CA ALA A 20 15.67 48.11 -1.29
C ALA A 20 14.56 48.47 -0.31
N ASN A 21 13.30 48.35 -0.74
CA ASN A 21 12.19 48.31 0.19
C ASN A 21 12.32 46.98 0.92
N VAL A 22 13.06 46.98 2.02
CA VAL A 22 12.87 45.97 3.05
C VAL A 22 11.48 46.28 3.60
N VAL A 23 10.50 45.47 3.23
CA VAL A 23 9.18 45.51 3.85
C VAL A 23 9.39 44.92 5.24
N SER A 24 9.82 45.77 6.17
CA SER A 24 9.83 45.44 7.59
C SER A 24 8.37 45.43 8.03
N ALA A 25 7.84 44.27 8.43
CA ALA A 25 6.56 44.20 9.12
C ALA A 25 6.71 44.87 10.50
N GLN A 26 6.62 46.20 10.56
CA GLN A 26 6.58 46.95 11.81
C GLN A 26 5.17 46.84 12.39
N PHE A 27 4.98 46.00 13.41
CA PHE A 27 3.78 46.08 14.23
C PHE A 27 3.81 47.37 15.06
N LEU A 28 3.10 48.40 14.60
CA LEU A 28 2.89 49.63 15.35
C LEU A 28 1.85 49.39 16.44
N LEU A 29 2.30 49.30 17.70
CA LEU A 29 1.41 49.27 18.86
C LEU A 29 0.83 50.67 19.12
N GLN A 30 -0.32 50.97 18.52
CA GLN A 30 -1.11 52.16 18.82
C GLN A 30 -2.26 51.78 19.76
N ALA A 31 -2.42 52.51 20.88
CA ALA A 31 -3.64 52.38 21.69
C ALA A 31 -4.87 52.64 20.80
N PRO A 32 -5.98 51.88 20.93
CA PRO A 32 -7.08 51.98 20.00
C PRO A 32 -7.61 53.42 19.93
N ASN A 33 -7.59 53.99 18.74
CA ASN A 33 -8.47 55.11 18.43
C ASN A 33 -9.87 54.53 18.28
N SER A 34 -10.92 55.27 18.62
CA SER A 34 -12.32 54.82 18.69
C SER A 34 -12.97 54.41 17.35
N THR A 35 -12.18 54.01 16.36
CA THR A 35 -12.61 53.71 14.99
C THR A 35 -12.14 52.34 14.47
N ASP A 36 -11.28 51.60 15.19
CA ASP A 36 -10.76 50.27 14.80
C ASP A 36 -11.40 49.10 15.59
N GLU A 37 -12.62 49.28 16.11
CA GLU A 37 -13.30 48.30 16.98
C GLU A 37 -13.79 47.03 16.28
N ASN A 38 -13.57 46.86 14.97
CA ASN A 38 -14.17 45.77 14.19
C ASN A 38 -13.30 44.52 14.01
N ASN A 39 -12.07 44.47 14.54
CA ASN A 39 -11.16 43.33 14.30
C ASN A 39 -11.03 42.33 15.48
N TYR A 40 -11.94 42.33 16.46
CA TYR A 40 -11.83 41.44 17.64
C TYR A 40 -13.17 40.86 18.10
N LYS A 41 -13.21 39.55 18.34
CA LYS A 41 -14.36 38.81 18.92
C LYS A 41 -14.30 38.80 20.46
N TRP A 42 -15.47 38.83 21.08
CA TRP A 42 -15.69 38.79 22.53
C TRP A 42 -16.16 37.40 22.98
N TYR A 43 -15.67 36.89 24.13
CA TYR A 43 -16.28 35.76 24.83
C TYR A 43 -16.49 36.08 26.31
N ASN A 44 -17.70 35.77 26.81
CA ASN A 44 -18.14 36.03 28.17
C ASN A 44 -18.23 34.71 28.95
N ALA A 45 -17.29 34.47 29.87
CA ALA A 45 -17.31 33.32 30.77
C ALA A 45 -18.19 33.62 32.00
N ALA A 46 -19.48 33.34 31.90
CA ALA A 46 -20.44 33.51 33.00
C ALA A 46 -21.37 32.31 33.18
N ASP A 47 -20.80 31.12 33.41
CA ASP A 47 -21.39 30.08 34.27
C ASP A 47 -20.26 29.39 35.05
N THR A 48 -20.26 29.55 36.36
CA THR A 48 -19.17 29.22 37.30
C THR A 48 -19.53 28.10 38.28
N SER A 49 -20.59 27.31 38.04
CA SER A 49 -21.04 26.37 39.07
C SER A 49 -20.15 25.14 39.32
N THR A 50 -19.11 24.87 38.51
CA THR A 50 -18.26 23.68 38.67
C THR A 50 -16.74 23.89 38.65
N VAL A 51 -16.22 25.10 38.45
CA VAL A 51 -14.77 25.28 38.21
C VAL A 51 -14.04 25.80 39.45
N LEU A 52 -13.66 24.86 40.31
CA LEU A 52 -12.50 24.98 41.18
C LEU A 52 -11.25 24.69 40.35
N GLY A 53 -10.54 25.72 39.90
CA GLY A 53 -9.27 25.56 39.21
C GLY A 53 -8.80 26.87 38.60
N THR A 54 -7.84 27.52 39.25
CA THR A 54 -7.11 28.66 38.69
C THR A 54 -6.26 28.18 37.53
N ASP A 55 -6.65 28.51 36.30
CA ASP A 55 -5.78 29.01 35.22
C ASP A 55 -6.61 29.13 33.93
N PHE A 56 -6.68 30.35 33.39
CA PHE A 56 -7.37 30.64 32.13
C PHE A 56 -6.36 30.42 31.00
N PHE A 57 -6.47 29.30 30.27
CA PHE A 57 -5.67 29.06 29.07
C PHE A 57 -6.42 29.54 27.84
N TYR A 58 -5.73 30.28 26.96
CA TYR A 58 -6.16 30.61 25.61
C TYR A 58 -5.00 30.21 24.69
N GLU A 59 -5.28 29.33 23.74
CA GLU A 59 -4.34 28.87 22.73
C GLU A 59 -4.39 29.82 21.53
N VAL A 60 -3.23 30.20 21.02
CA VAL A 60 -3.09 31.19 19.95
C VAL A 60 -2.26 30.55 18.84
N SER A 61 -2.85 30.42 17.64
CA SER A 61 -2.24 29.76 16.49
C SER A 61 -1.86 30.71 15.35
N GLN A 62 -2.04 32.03 15.52
CA GLN A 62 -1.73 33.03 14.49
C GLN A 62 -0.82 34.14 15.04
N PRO A 63 0.14 34.66 14.26
CA PRO A 63 0.90 35.85 14.64
C PRO A 63 -0.01 37.06 14.87
N GLY A 64 0.22 37.78 15.97
CA GLY A 64 -0.63 38.92 16.35
C GLY A 64 -0.33 39.53 17.71
N VAL A 65 -1.03 40.64 18.01
CA VAL A 65 -0.99 41.30 19.33
C VAL A 65 -2.25 40.93 20.12
N TYR A 66 -2.04 40.26 21.24
CA TYR A 66 -3.08 39.80 22.16
C TYR A 66 -2.99 40.56 23.49
N PHE A 67 -4.11 40.71 24.19
CA PHE A 67 -4.14 41.41 25.47
C PHE A 67 -5.09 40.71 26.45
N ALA A 68 -4.69 40.67 27.73
CA ALA A 68 -5.51 40.15 28.81
C ALA A 68 -6.05 41.32 29.67
N THR A 69 -7.36 41.41 29.85
CA THR A 69 -7.98 42.34 30.81
C THR A 69 -8.33 41.59 32.10
N TYR A 70 -7.95 42.15 33.25
CA TYR A 70 -8.20 41.52 34.55
C TYR A 70 -9.61 41.86 35.10
N ASP A 71 -10.34 42.80 34.49
CA ASP A 71 -11.54 43.40 35.08
C ASP A 71 -12.79 43.40 34.16
N GLY A 72 -12.74 42.76 32.99
CA GLY A 72 -13.88 42.70 32.06
C GLY A 72 -14.30 44.06 31.47
N THR A 73 -13.46 45.11 31.55
CA THR A 73 -13.74 46.40 30.93
C THR A 73 -13.26 46.46 29.46
N LEU A 74 -13.85 47.38 28.69
CA LEU A 74 -13.53 47.64 27.28
C LEU A 74 -12.01 47.81 27.05
N CYS A 75 -11.50 47.15 26.01
CA CYS A 75 -10.09 46.99 25.68
C CYS A 75 -9.29 48.30 25.78
N GLY A 76 -8.11 48.22 26.40
CA GLY A 76 -7.06 49.24 26.32
C GLY A 76 -6.96 50.24 27.48
N LYS A 77 -7.95 50.34 28.38
CA LYS A 77 -7.85 51.28 29.51
C LYS A 77 -7.14 50.75 30.76
N ASN A 78 -7.21 49.44 31.02
CA ASN A 78 -6.71 48.81 32.27
C ASN A 78 -5.89 47.52 32.04
N ALA A 79 -5.24 47.34 30.88
CA ALA A 79 -4.43 46.14 30.62
C ALA A 79 -3.21 46.11 31.57
N SER A 80 -2.98 44.98 32.24
CA SER A 80 -1.79 44.78 33.08
C SER A 80 -0.62 44.17 32.29
N THR A 81 -0.89 43.51 31.16
CA THR A 81 0.11 42.90 30.27
C THR A 81 -0.40 42.81 28.82
N TYR A 82 0.48 43.10 27.86
CA TYR A 82 0.34 42.83 26.43
C TYR A 82 1.10 41.55 26.07
N PHE A 83 0.54 40.67 25.26
CA PHE A 83 1.19 39.45 24.76
C PHE A 83 1.36 39.58 23.24
N ILE A 84 2.57 39.40 22.75
CA ILE A 84 2.95 39.61 21.34
C ILE A 84 3.53 38.30 20.84
N LEU A 85 2.87 37.73 19.83
CA LEU A 85 3.29 36.51 19.14
C LEU A 85 3.66 36.90 17.71
N THR A 86 4.89 36.61 17.30
CA THR A 86 5.38 36.86 15.92
C THR A 86 5.76 35.55 15.23
N ASP A 87 6.00 35.61 13.92
CA ASP A 87 6.81 34.59 13.25
C ASP A 87 8.28 34.69 13.72
N CYS A 88 8.99 33.56 13.73
CA CYS A 88 10.38 33.49 14.21
C CYS A 88 11.41 33.95 13.17
N ASN A 89 11.05 34.08 11.90
CA ASN A 89 11.96 34.47 10.83
C ASN A 89 12.11 35.99 10.75
N THR A 90 13.33 36.44 10.42
CA THR A 90 13.61 37.87 10.21
C THR A 90 13.12 38.31 8.82
N PRO A 91 12.44 39.46 8.67
CA PRO A 91 12.25 40.53 9.66
C PRO A 91 10.96 40.42 10.50
N ASN A 92 10.16 39.37 10.33
CA ASN A 92 8.86 39.21 10.98
C ASN A 92 8.95 39.05 12.50
N ASN A 93 10.11 38.60 13.00
CA ASN A 93 10.43 38.50 14.43
C ASN A 93 10.77 39.84 15.11
N GLU A 94 10.77 40.97 14.41
CA GLU A 94 11.12 42.26 14.99
C GLU A 94 9.90 43.03 15.54
N VAL A 95 9.91 43.37 16.84
CA VAL A 95 8.80 44.05 17.54
C VAL A 95 9.23 45.40 18.08
N THR A 96 8.45 46.46 17.83
CA THR A 96 8.68 47.80 18.42
C THR A 96 7.76 48.03 19.62
N LEU A 97 8.35 48.24 20.81
CA LEU A 97 7.61 48.49 22.05
C LEU A 97 7.34 49.99 22.25
N ASP A 98 6.41 50.57 21.51
CA ASP A 98 6.12 52.02 21.59
C ASP A 98 5.30 52.40 22.84
N ILE A 99 5.91 53.18 23.74
CA ILE A 99 5.27 53.75 24.93
C ILE A 99 5.25 55.29 24.90
N SER A 100 5.65 55.92 23.79
CA SER A 100 5.92 57.36 23.70
C SER A 100 4.74 58.23 24.16
N ALA A 101 3.50 57.82 23.86
CA ALA A 101 2.28 58.50 24.28
C ALA A 101 2.06 58.51 25.81
N ASN A 102 2.68 57.56 26.53
CA ASN A 102 2.52 57.36 27.96
C ASN A 102 3.66 57.96 28.80
N VAL A 103 4.64 58.62 28.18
CA VAL A 103 5.80 59.22 28.87
C VAL A 103 5.57 60.71 29.14
N PRO A 104 5.37 61.14 30.40
CA PRO A 104 5.20 62.56 30.71
C PRO A 104 6.47 63.37 30.43
N ALA A 105 6.33 64.62 29.98
CA ALA A 105 7.47 65.50 29.73
C ALA A 105 8.40 65.60 30.97
N GLY A 106 9.69 65.37 30.77
CA GLY A 106 10.71 65.38 31.84
C GLY A 106 10.78 64.10 32.69
N ALA A 107 10.08 63.03 32.33
CA ALA A 107 10.31 61.70 32.88
C ALA A 107 11.46 61.00 32.15
N THR A 108 12.14 60.08 32.85
CA THR A 108 13.11 59.15 32.27
C THR A 108 12.52 57.74 32.24
N VAL A 109 12.87 56.95 31.23
CA VAL A 109 12.39 55.57 31.04
C VAL A 109 13.55 54.60 31.27
N SER A 110 13.26 53.48 31.92
CA SER A 110 14.16 52.32 32.00
C SER A 110 13.37 51.03 31.77
N TRP A 111 14.02 50.02 31.20
CA TRP A 111 13.39 48.73 30.89
C TRP A 111 13.99 47.59 31.72
N SER A 112 13.17 46.59 32.01
CA SER A 112 13.59 45.30 32.57
C SER A 112 12.99 44.16 31.73
N PRO A 113 13.80 43.35 31.03
CA PRO A 113 15.25 43.47 30.80
C PRO A 113 15.67 44.80 30.19
N ALA A 114 16.94 45.18 30.34
CA ALA A 114 17.45 46.44 29.81
C ALA A 114 17.47 46.42 28.27
N LEU A 115 16.87 47.43 27.65
CA LEU A 115 16.80 47.60 26.20
C LEU A 115 17.67 48.77 25.75
N THR A 116 18.31 48.65 24.59
CA THR A 116 19.14 49.70 23.98
C THR A 116 18.35 50.54 22.96
N GLY A 117 18.91 51.66 22.51
CA GLY A 117 18.27 52.52 21.50
C GLY A 117 17.23 53.48 22.09
N ASN A 118 16.19 53.79 21.30
CA ASN A 118 15.15 54.73 21.69
C ASN A 118 14.31 54.18 22.86
N GLN A 119 14.50 54.68 24.08
CA GLN A 119 13.83 54.15 25.27
C GLN A 119 12.30 54.31 25.27
N THR A 120 11.74 55.19 24.44
CA THR A 120 10.28 55.35 24.34
C THR A 120 9.66 54.46 23.26
N ALA A 121 10.47 53.83 22.41
CA ALA A 121 10.05 52.88 21.37
C ALA A 121 11.22 51.96 21.00
N PRO A 122 11.72 51.11 21.93
CA PRO A 122 12.81 50.20 21.62
C PRO A 122 12.30 49.05 20.74
N GLN A 123 13.18 48.56 19.86
CA GLN A 123 12.94 47.36 19.08
C GLN A 123 13.51 46.14 19.84
N VAL A 124 12.78 45.04 19.82
CA VAL A 124 13.20 43.74 20.36
C VAL A 124 13.04 42.68 19.28
N ILE A 125 13.90 41.67 19.31
CA ILE A 125 13.77 40.49 18.46
C ILE A 125 13.04 39.44 19.30
N ALA A 126 11.88 39.01 18.81
CA ALA A 126 11.13 37.92 19.41
C ALA A 126 11.92 36.62 19.27
N THR A 127 11.94 35.87 20.35
CA THR A 127 12.59 34.55 20.43
C THR A 127 11.55 33.53 20.83
N LYS A 128 11.90 32.25 20.76
CA LYS A 128 11.04 31.15 21.24
C LYS A 128 10.78 31.22 22.76
N ASP A 129 11.63 31.93 23.51
CA ASP A 129 11.39 32.23 24.93
C ASP A 129 10.34 33.34 25.10
N VAL A 130 9.39 33.14 26.03
CA VAL A 130 8.47 34.19 26.46
C VAL A 130 9.20 35.21 27.33
N ILE A 131 9.65 36.31 26.74
CA ILE A 131 10.37 37.37 27.46
C ILE A 131 9.41 38.46 27.92
N LYS A 132 9.41 38.76 29.22
CA LYS A 132 8.61 39.83 29.82
C LYS A 132 9.42 41.14 29.93
N TYR A 133 9.01 42.17 29.21
CA TYR A 133 9.54 43.53 29.26
C TYR A 133 8.66 44.46 30.09
N VAL A 134 9.25 45.20 31.04
CA VAL A 134 8.56 46.18 31.89
C VAL A 134 9.23 47.54 31.77
N ALA A 135 8.48 48.57 31.39
CA ALA A 135 8.96 49.95 31.40
C ALA A 135 8.68 50.62 32.76
N THR A 136 9.70 51.26 33.33
CA THR A 136 9.62 52.06 34.57
C THR A 136 9.89 53.53 34.26
N LEU A 137 8.93 54.40 34.58
CA LEU A 137 9.01 55.84 34.45
C LEU A 137 9.51 56.47 35.76
N LEU A 138 10.54 57.31 35.71
CA LEU A 138 11.05 58.06 36.86
C LEU A 138 10.91 59.57 36.62
N LYS A 139 10.20 60.26 37.53
CA LYS A 139 10.04 61.73 37.49
C LYS A 139 10.04 62.31 38.90
N ALA A 140 10.93 63.27 39.15
CA ALA A 140 11.07 63.97 40.44
C ALA A 140 11.18 63.02 41.66
N GLY A 141 11.86 61.87 41.51
CA GLY A 141 12.07 60.89 42.57
C GLY A 141 10.95 59.86 42.75
N ASN A 142 9.85 59.95 41.98
CA ASN A 142 8.77 58.96 42.00
C ASN A 142 8.89 58.02 40.80
N SER A 143 8.76 56.71 41.03
CA SER A 143 8.78 55.67 40.00
C SER A 143 7.39 55.06 39.79
N VAL A 144 6.99 54.88 38.52
CA VAL A 144 5.75 54.19 38.13
C VAL A 144 6.09 53.14 37.07
N GLN A 145 5.60 51.92 37.23
CA GLN A 145 5.69 50.88 36.21
C GLN A 145 4.50 50.96 35.25
N LEU A 146 4.77 50.87 33.96
CA LEU A 146 3.75 50.69 32.93
C LEU A 146 3.36 49.20 32.83
N PRO A 147 2.25 48.88 32.15
CA PRO A 147 1.93 47.49 31.80
C PRO A 147 3.11 46.80 31.08
N SER A 148 3.27 45.51 31.31
CA SER A 148 4.37 44.75 30.70
C SER A 148 4.03 44.25 29.29
N PHE A 149 5.05 44.00 28.48
CA PHE A 149 4.94 43.28 27.22
C PHE A 149 5.54 41.88 27.42
N LYS A 150 4.85 40.83 27.00
CA LYS A 150 5.41 39.49 26.82
C LYS A 150 5.58 39.29 25.32
N VAL A 151 6.81 38.99 24.89
CA VAL A 151 7.13 38.80 23.46
C VAL A 151 7.67 37.39 23.28
N VAL A 152 7.14 36.69 22.29
CA VAL A 152 7.54 35.33 21.89
C VAL A 152 7.34 35.20 20.38
N CYS A 153 8.08 34.31 19.72
CA CYS A 153 7.82 33.92 18.34
C CYS A 153 7.39 32.44 18.24
N MET A 154 6.62 32.13 17.21
CA MET A 154 6.33 30.77 16.73
C MET A 154 6.95 30.57 15.36
N SER A 155 7.36 29.34 15.04
CA SER A 155 7.78 29.01 13.67
C SER A 155 6.52 28.85 12.81
N GLU A 156 6.59 29.19 11.53
CA GLU A 156 5.53 28.83 10.59
C GLU A 156 5.65 27.34 10.19
N ALA A 157 4.51 26.70 9.94
CA ALA A 157 4.45 25.39 9.33
C ALA A 157 4.74 25.51 7.82
N SER A 158 5.07 24.39 7.16
CA SER A 158 5.31 24.36 5.71
C SER A 158 4.06 24.83 4.94
N ASP A 159 4.24 25.39 3.77
CA ASP A 159 3.17 25.65 2.82
C ASP A 159 3.17 24.51 1.82
N LEU A 160 2.30 23.51 2.05
CA LEU A 160 2.20 22.31 1.22
C LEU A 160 1.02 22.46 0.26
N GLU A 161 1.22 22.10 -1.00
CA GLU A 161 0.19 22.14 -2.04
C GLU A 161 -0.12 20.72 -2.53
N ASP A 162 -1.36 20.49 -2.97
CA ASP A 162 -1.77 19.16 -3.43
C ASP A 162 -1.04 18.76 -4.73
N ASP A 163 -0.73 17.48 -4.85
CA ASP A 163 0.01 16.87 -5.95
C ASP A 163 -0.87 15.96 -6.79
N ILE A 164 -0.49 15.75 -8.05
CA ILE A 164 -1.16 14.83 -8.96
C ILE A 164 -0.11 13.98 -9.66
N VAL A 165 -0.32 12.67 -9.66
CA VAL A 165 0.53 11.71 -10.36
C VAL A 165 -0.31 10.72 -11.17
N THR A 166 0.28 10.18 -12.22
CA THR A 166 -0.31 9.11 -13.03
C THR A 166 0.74 8.02 -13.19
N VAL A 167 0.33 6.77 -12.99
CA VAL A 167 1.15 5.57 -13.06
C VAL A 167 0.37 4.50 -13.79
N ASP A 168 1.06 3.63 -14.52
CA ASP A 168 0.43 2.46 -15.12
C ASP A 168 0.20 1.42 -13.99
N GLU A 169 -0.86 0.62 -14.06
CA GLU A 169 -1.04 -0.48 -13.12
C GLU A 169 0.17 -1.43 -13.11
N ASP A 170 0.37 -2.11 -12.00
CA ASP A 170 1.50 -3.03 -11.75
C ASP A 170 2.89 -2.40 -11.91
N THR A 171 2.96 -1.06 -11.91
CA THR A 171 4.22 -0.31 -11.91
C THR A 171 4.30 0.67 -10.76
N SER A 172 5.50 0.85 -10.22
CA SER A 172 5.76 1.83 -9.17
C SER A 172 6.17 3.20 -9.73
N ILE A 173 5.90 4.26 -8.97
CA ILE A 173 6.30 5.62 -9.32
C ILE A 173 6.91 6.38 -8.14
N ILE A 174 7.97 7.12 -8.41
CA ILE A 174 8.52 8.10 -7.47
C ILE A 174 7.70 9.40 -7.56
N VAL A 175 7.13 9.83 -6.42
CA VAL A 175 6.28 11.01 -6.31
C VAL A 175 7.09 12.21 -5.81
N ASP A 176 7.32 13.20 -6.68
CA ASP A 176 8.03 14.45 -6.34
C ASP A 176 7.09 15.48 -5.67
N VAL A 177 6.67 15.18 -4.45
CA VAL A 177 5.70 16.01 -3.68
C VAL A 177 6.24 17.40 -3.33
N PHE A 178 7.56 17.61 -3.33
CA PHE A 178 8.14 18.90 -2.91
C PHE A 178 8.30 19.91 -4.06
N ALA A 179 7.94 19.55 -5.28
CA ALA A 179 8.16 20.38 -6.46
C ALA A 179 7.38 21.71 -6.45
N ASN A 180 6.20 21.72 -5.82
CA ASN A 180 5.27 22.85 -5.67
C ASN A 180 5.27 23.46 -4.24
N ASP A 181 5.91 22.81 -3.28
CA ASP A 181 5.91 23.20 -1.87
C ASP A 181 6.89 24.31 -1.49
N ASN A 182 6.65 24.97 -0.35
CA ASN A 182 7.55 25.96 0.22
C ASN A 182 7.68 25.88 1.74
N GLY A 183 8.78 26.44 2.26
CA GLY A 183 8.98 26.57 3.71
C GLY A 183 9.34 25.27 4.42
N LEU A 184 9.82 24.26 3.69
CA LEU A 184 10.17 22.95 4.25
C LEU A 184 11.19 23.07 5.40
N PRO A 185 10.94 22.41 6.55
CA PRO A 185 11.78 22.51 7.74
C PRO A 185 13.09 21.76 7.57
N ASN A 186 14.14 22.28 8.20
CA ASN A 186 15.41 21.57 8.40
C ASN A 186 15.94 21.93 9.80
N PRO A 187 15.80 21.04 10.81
CA PRO A 187 15.30 19.66 10.72
C PRO A 187 13.77 19.54 10.77
N GLY A 188 13.22 18.44 10.24
CA GLY A 188 11.79 18.09 10.25
C GLY A 188 11.56 16.59 10.06
N THR A 189 10.30 16.18 9.91
CA THR A 189 9.89 14.80 9.62
C THR A 189 8.85 14.79 8.51
N LEU A 190 8.87 13.76 7.67
CA LEU A 190 7.85 13.43 6.68
C LEU A 190 7.11 12.17 7.12
N THR A 191 5.79 12.15 6.95
CA THR A 191 4.96 10.96 7.16
C THR A 191 3.85 10.92 6.12
N THR A 192 3.47 9.74 5.67
CA THR A 192 2.36 9.50 4.74
C THR A 192 1.18 8.82 5.45
N SER A 193 0.00 8.89 4.85
CA SER A 193 -1.09 7.96 5.14
C SER A 193 -1.07 6.82 4.13
N ASP A 194 -1.63 5.68 4.50
CA ASP A 194 -1.82 4.58 3.54
C ASP A 194 -2.95 4.94 2.57
N PRO A 195 -2.77 4.71 1.26
CA PRO A 195 -3.85 4.77 0.29
C PRO A 195 -4.83 3.60 0.45
N VAL A 196 -5.89 3.58 -0.37
CA VAL A 196 -6.90 2.50 -0.31
C VAL A 196 -6.53 1.33 -1.22
N ASN A 197 -5.91 1.59 -2.36
CA ASN A 197 -5.61 0.57 -3.38
C ASN A 197 -4.14 0.65 -3.81
N GLY A 198 -3.25 0.62 -2.81
CA GLY A 198 -1.81 0.69 -3.02
C GLY A 198 -1.04 0.88 -1.73
N THR A 199 0.27 0.88 -1.85
CA THR A 199 1.22 1.11 -0.75
C THR A 199 2.10 2.34 -1.03
N VAL A 200 2.54 2.99 0.04
CA VAL A 200 3.45 4.15 -0.03
C VAL A 200 4.63 3.91 0.89
N THR A 201 5.83 3.97 0.32
CA THR A 201 7.09 3.86 1.07
C THR A 201 7.85 5.17 1.06
N ILE A 202 8.62 5.42 2.12
CA ILE A 202 9.50 6.57 2.27
C ILE A 202 10.93 6.06 2.44
N ASP A 203 11.80 6.40 1.50
CA ASP A 203 13.26 6.27 1.67
C ASP A 203 13.83 7.60 2.19
N ASP A 204 14.34 7.58 3.43
CA ASP A 204 14.92 8.77 4.07
C ASP A 204 16.34 9.09 3.57
N ASN A 205 16.89 8.32 2.62
CA ASN A 205 18.23 8.45 2.06
C ASN A 205 19.35 8.49 3.12
N GLY A 206 19.09 7.91 4.29
CA GLY A 206 19.97 7.94 5.46
C GLY A 206 19.98 9.27 6.21
N THR A 207 19.05 10.18 5.93
CA THR A 207 18.90 11.52 6.53
C THR A 207 17.54 11.75 7.22
N PRO A 208 17.20 11.01 8.31
CA PRO A 208 15.86 10.99 8.93
C PRO A 208 15.29 12.30 9.50
N ASN A 209 16.00 13.42 9.38
CA ASN A 209 15.53 14.73 9.83
C ASN A 209 15.51 15.78 8.71
N ILE A 210 15.72 15.38 7.45
CA ILE A 210 15.81 16.29 6.30
C ILE A 210 14.70 15.89 5.31
N PRO A 211 13.44 16.26 5.55
CA PRO A 211 12.34 15.80 4.70
C PRO A 211 12.52 16.16 3.21
N SER A 212 13.31 17.19 2.90
CA SER A 212 13.53 17.63 1.51
C SER A 212 14.40 16.70 0.65
N ASP A 213 15.05 15.68 1.22
CA ASP A 213 15.79 14.66 0.46
C ASP A 213 15.22 13.24 0.57
N ASP A 214 14.09 13.10 1.25
CA ASP A 214 13.31 11.87 1.31
C ASP A 214 12.66 11.59 -0.06
N ILE A 215 12.56 10.32 -0.43
CA ILE A 215 11.93 9.85 -1.67
C ILE A 215 10.65 9.11 -1.30
N ILE A 216 9.53 9.52 -1.89
CA ILE A 216 8.24 8.83 -1.76
C ILE A 216 8.04 7.97 -3.00
N THR A 217 7.75 6.68 -2.79
CA THR A 217 7.35 5.74 -3.84
C THR A 217 5.92 5.30 -3.59
N TYR A 218 5.10 5.32 -4.64
CA TYR A 218 3.76 4.72 -4.64
C TYR A 218 3.77 3.47 -5.52
N ILE A 219 3.14 2.41 -5.03
CA ILE A 219 2.93 1.13 -5.73
C ILE A 219 1.43 0.83 -5.66
N PRO A 220 0.70 0.75 -6.79
CA PRO A 220 -0.71 0.33 -6.77
C PRO A 220 -0.83 -1.13 -6.32
N ASP A 221 -2.00 -1.52 -5.80
CA ASP A 221 -2.30 -2.94 -5.60
C ASP A 221 -2.30 -3.66 -6.96
N ALA A 222 -1.94 -4.94 -6.99
CA ALA A 222 -1.93 -5.73 -8.23
C ALA A 222 -3.29 -5.67 -8.94
N ASN A 223 -3.27 -5.51 -10.26
CA ASN A 223 -4.47 -5.41 -11.12
C ASN A 223 -5.42 -4.24 -10.76
N TYR A 224 -5.00 -3.29 -9.92
CA TYR A 224 -5.82 -2.14 -9.60
C TYR A 224 -5.65 -1.02 -10.62
N ASN A 225 -6.73 -0.70 -11.32
CA ASN A 225 -6.86 0.52 -12.11
C ASN A 225 -7.90 1.48 -11.50
N GLY A 226 -7.60 2.79 -11.57
CA GLY A 226 -8.53 3.83 -11.15
C GLY A 226 -7.94 4.91 -10.25
N PRO A 227 -8.81 5.73 -9.63
CA PRO A 227 -8.38 6.83 -8.80
C PRO A 227 -8.05 6.37 -7.38
N ASP A 228 -6.85 6.71 -6.92
CA ASP A 228 -6.40 6.50 -5.55
C ASP A 228 -5.85 7.80 -4.96
N SER A 229 -5.63 7.85 -3.65
CA SER A 229 -5.08 9.03 -3.01
C SER A 229 -4.46 8.72 -1.66
N PHE A 230 -3.37 9.42 -1.35
CA PHE A 230 -2.82 9.46 0.00
C PHE A 230 -2.50 10.89 0.41
N THR A 231 -2.22 11.11 1.69
CA THR A 231 -1.78 12.40 2.20
C THR A 231 -0.36 12.31 2.70
N TYR A 232 0.39 13.40 2.60
CA TYR A 232 1.69 13.54 3.25
C TYR A 232 1.66 14.70 4.22
N THR A 233 2.37 14.53 5.34
CA THR A 233 2.46 15.51 6.43
C THR A 233 3.91 15.81 6.73
N VAL A 234 4.25 17.11 6.72
CA VAL A 234 5.58 17.60 7.08
C VAL A 234 5.50 18.34 8.39
N CYS A 235 6.25 17.87 9.40
CA CYS A 235 6.34 18.51 10.70
C CYS A 235 7.74 19.11 10.94
N ASN A 236 7.79 20.27 11.58
CA ASN A 236 9.05 20.79 12.09
C ASN A 236 9.41 20.14 13.45
N SER A 237 10.64 20.34 13.94
CA SER A 237 11.08 19.77 15.23
C SER A 237 10.35 20.29 16.48
N TYR A 238 9.36 21.17 16.31
CA TYR A 238 8.54 21.76 17.38
C TYR A 238 7.10 21.24 17.36
N GLY A 239 6.74 20.40 16.38
CA GLY A 239 5.42 19.80 16.23
C GLY A 239 4.41 20.66 15.46
N ASP A 240 4.85 21.72 14.77
CA ASP A 240 3.99 22.38 13.79
C ASP A 240 4.02 21.57 12.50
N CYS A 241 2.84 21.14 12.04
CA CYS A 241 2.69 20.26 10.89
C CYS A 241 1.76 20.88 9.84
N SER A 242 2.05 20.57 8.58
CA SER A 242 1.18 20.83 7.44
C SER A 242 0.93 19.52 6.70
N THR A 243 -0.22 19.42 6.04
CA THR A 243 -0.65 18.22 5.31
C THR A 243 -1.18 18.63 3.94
N ALA A 244 -0.84 17.87 2.91
CA ALA A 244 -1.38 17.98 1.55
C ALA A 244 -1.72 16.59 1.01
N THR A 245 -2.51 16.55 -0.07
CA THR A 245 -2.98 15.31 -0.71
C THR A 245 -2.21 15.06 -2.00
N VAL A 246 -1.89 13.79 -2.26
CA VAL A 246 -1.47 13.29 -3.57
C VAL A 246 -2.66 12.57 -4.19
N ASP A 247 -3.19 13.10 -5.28
CA ASP A 247 -4.19 12.42 -6.11
C ASP A 247 -3.45 11.53 -7.14
N VAL A 248 -3.69 10.22 -7.07
CA VAL A 248 -3.09 9.23 -7.96
C VAL A 248 -4.13 8.78 -8.99
N THR A 249 -3.73 8.72 -10.26
CA THR A 249 -4.50 8.04 -11.31
C THR A 249 -3.71 6.82 -11.76
N VAL A 250 -4.18 5.63 -11.41
CA VAL A 250 -3.65 4.37 -11.94
C VAL A 250 -4.37 4.09 -13.25
N VAL A 251 -3.61 3.99 -14.34
CA VAL A 251 -4.17 3.72 -15.67
C VAL A 251 -4.01 2.24 -15.99
N PRO A 252 -5.04 1.60 -16.57
CA PRO A 252 -4.92 0.21 -16.94
C PRO A 252 -3.94 0.02 -18.09
N ILE A 253 -3.25 -1.10 -18.08
CA ILE A 253 -2.49 -1.65 -19.19
C ILE A 253 -3.45 -2.59 -19.92
N LEU A 254 -3.54 -2.44 -21.24
CA LEU A 254 -4.33 -3.38 -22.02
C LEU A 254 -3.60 -4.72 -22.00
N ASP A 255 -4.24 -5.74 -21.45
CA ASP A 255 -3.68 -7.07 -21.36
C ASP A 255 -4.49 -8.05 -22.21
N THR A 256 -3.80 -8.68 -23.15
CA THR A 256 -4.40 -9.75 -23.96
C THR A 256 -3.55 -10.97 -23.77
N GLN A 257 -4.17 -12.13 -23.64
CA GLN A 257 -3.50 -13.41 -23.42
C GLN A 257 -3.69 -14.33 -24.63
N ASP A 258 -2.76 -15.26 -24.81
CA ASP A 258 -2.88 -16.23 -25.90
C ASP A 258 -4.11 -17.12 -25.65
N ASP A 259 -4.84 -17.46 -26.71
CA ASP A 259 -6.02 -18.33 -26.66
C ASP A 259 -5.72 -19.63 -27.39
N VAL A 260 -6.37 -20.70 -26.98
CA VAL A 260 -6.44 -21.91 -27.80
C VAL A 260 -7.86 -22.44 -27.89
N VAL A 261 -8.20 -22.97 -29.06
CA VAL A 261 -9.49 -23.57 -29.35
C VAL A 261 -9.32 -24.78 -30.23
N ALA A 262 -10.24 -25.75 -30.19
CA ALA A 262 -10.24 -26.87 -31.12
C ALA A 262 -11.52 -26.99 -31.95
N THR A 263 -11.40 -27.68 -33.09
CA THR A 263 -12.52 -27.99 -33.99
C THR A 263 -12.17 -29.22 -34.82
N ASN A 264 -13.17 -29.81 -35.48
CA ASN A 264 -12.95 -30.95 -36.37
C ASN A 264 -12.59 -30.52 -37.80
N GLU A 265 -11.93 -31.41 -38.53
CA GLU A 265 -11.66 -31.27 -39.96
C GLU A 265 -12.94 -30.89 -40.72
N ASP A 266 -12.82 -29.91 -41.63
CA ASP A 266 -13.92 -29.37 -42.43
C ASP A 266 -15.06 -28.68 -41.63
N GLU A 267 -14.96 -28.54 -40.31
CA GLU A 267 -15.96 -27.84 -39.47
C GLU A 267 -15.60 -26.37 -39.21
N THR A 268 -16.61 -25.51 -39.13
CA THR A 268 -16.43 -24.08 -38.87
C THR A 268 -16.63 -23.81 -37.38
N LEU A 269 -15.65 -23.15 -36.78
CA LEU A 269 -15.65 -22.78 -35.36
C LEU A 269 -16.05 -21.31 -35.17
N ILE A 270 -16.92 -21.05 -34.21
CA ILE A 270 -17.22 -19.70 -33.73
C ILE A 270 -16.48 -19.54 -32.40
N ILE A 271 -15.66 -18.49 -32.31
CA ILE A 271 -14.87 -18.16 -31.13
C ILE A 271 -15.46 -16.86 -30.57
N ASP A 272 -16.35 -17.00 -29.58
CA ASP A 272 -17.02 -15.89 -28.89
C ASP A 272 -16.54 -15.70 -27.44
N ASN A 273 -15.58 -16.53 -27.02
CA ASN A 273 -14.99 -16.59 -25.69
C ASN A 273 -13.51 -16.16 -25.63
N TRP A 274 -12.94 -15.64 -26.72
CA TRP A 274 -11.54 -15.18 -26.78
C TRP A 274 -11.18 -14.11 -25.74
N HIS A 275 -12.18 -13.45 -25.15
CA HIS A 275 -11.98 -12.37 -24.19
C HIS A 275 -12.01 -12.83 -22.72
N LEU A 276 -12.07 -14.15 -22.46
CA LEU A 276 -12.31 -14.67 -21.11
C LEU A 276 -11.07 -14.60 -20.21
N ASN A 277 -9.88 -14.81 -20.77
CA ASN A 277 -8.59 -14.69 -20.10
C ASN A 277 -7.95 -13.29 -20.28
N ASP A 278 -8.55 -12.42 -21.08
CA ASP A 278 -8.08 -11.04 -21.29
C ASP A 278 -8.56 -10.09 -20.18
N ASN A 279 -7.69 -9.17 -19.77
CA ASN A 279 -8.04 -8.12 -18.80
C ASN A 279 -8.00 -6.70 -19.42
N ASP A 280 -8.72 -5.76 -18.81
CA ASP A 280 -8.72 -4.34 -19.17
C ASP A 280 -9.10 -4.02 -20.63
N LEU A 281 -9.91 -4.89 -21.23
CA LEU A 281 -10.41 -4.72 -22.60
C LEU A 281 -11.27 -3.44 -22.75
N PRO A 282 -10.95 -2.56 -23.71
CA PRO A 282 -11.65 -1.30 -23.86
C PRO A 282 -13.03 -1.50 -24.47
N THR A 283 -14.06 -0.88 -23.89
CA THR A 283 -15.40 -0.79 -24.52
C THR A 283 -15.46 0.20 -25.70
N ASN A 284 -14.34 0.84 -26.02
CA ASN A 284 -14.19 1.72 -27.17
C ASN A 284 -12.75 1.67 -27.71
N GLY A 285 -12.55 1.11 -28.90
CA GLY A 285 -11.24 0.77 -29.45
C GLY A 285 -11.32 0.19 -30.86
N THR A 286 -10.28 -0.57 -31.23
CA THR A 286 -10.24 -1.34 -32.48
C THR A 286 -9.84 -2.78 -32.21
N PHE A 287 -10.46 -3.72 -32.92
CA PHE A 287 -10.08 -5.14 -32.96
C PHE A 287 -9.56 -5.48 -34.36
N THR A 288 -8.43 -6.17 -34.47
CA THR A 288 -7.90 -6.62 -35.77
C THR A 288 -7.28 -8.00 -35.67
N THR A 289 -7.44 -8.83 -36.70
CA THR A 289 -6.84 -10.17 -36.76
C THR A 289 -5.92 -10.33 -37.97
N THR A 290 -4.98 -11.27 -37.87
CA THR A 290 -4.24 -11.81 -39.01
C THR A 290 -4.98 -13.00 -39.62
N ASN A 291 -4.55 -13.45 -40.82
CA ASN A 291 -5.08 -14.70 -41.38
C ASN A 291 -4.08 -15.83 -41.09
N PRO A 292 -4.58 -17.00 -40.67
CA PRO A 292 -3.75 -18.16 -40.42
C PRO A 292 -3.31 -18.82 -41.74
N THR A 293 -2.41 -19.81 -41.67
CA THR A 293 -1.85 -20.45 -42.87
C THR A 293 -2.79 -21.50 -43.44
N ASN A 294 -3.46 -22.23 -42.55
CA ASN A 294 -4.26 -23.40 -42.88
C ASN A 294 -5.76 -23.21 -42.70
N GLY A 295 -6.23 -21.97 -42.57
CA GLY A 295 -7.64 -21.62 -42.51
C GLY A 295 -7.93 -20.17 -42.94
N THR A 296 -9.13 -19.69 -42.62
CA THR A 296 -9.56 -18.31 -42.87
C THR A 296 -10.32 -17.76 -41.67
N ILE A 297 -10.15 -16.47 -41.41
CA ILE A 297 -10.84 -15.74 -40.34
C ILE A 297 -11.88 -14.77 -40.92
N ASP A 298 -13.08 -14.77 -40.33
CA ASP A 298 -14.09 -13.72 -40.50
C ASP A 298 -14.41 -13.14 -39.13
N VAL A 299 -14.44 -11.81 -39.01
CA VAL A 299 -14.76 -11.11 -37.75
C VAL A 299 -16.10 -10.42 -37.91
N ASN A 300 -17.04 -10.74 -37.02
CA ASN A 300 -18.34 -10.10 -36.94
C ASN A 300 -18.35 -9.08 -35.81
N ASP A 301 -18.42 -7.80 -36.17
CA ASP A 301 -18.42 -6.67 -35.22
C ASP A 301 -19.74 -6.48 -34.46
N ASN A 302 -20.70 -7.41 -34.58
CA ASN A 302 -22.05 -7.34 -34.01
C ASN A 302 -22.81 -6.01 -34.24
N GLY A 303 -22.38 -5.20 -35.21
CA GLY A 303 -22.91 -3.87 -35.49
C GLY A 303 -22.34 -2.75 -34.59
N THR A 304 -21.26 -3.01 -33.85
CA THR A 304 -20.55 -2.13 -32.91
C THR A 304 -19.06 -1.95 -33.32
N PRO A 305 -18.74 -1.26 -34.44
CA PRO A 305 -17.38 -1.24 -35.03
C PRO A 305 -16.25 -0.63 -34.20
N ASN A 306 -16.54 -0.05 -33.03
CA ASN A 306 -15.52 0.48 -32.13
C ASN A 306 -15.59 -0.19 -30.76
N ASN A 307 -16.32 -1.28 -30.58
CA ASN A 307 -16.39 -1.97 -29.30
C ASN A 307 -15.72 -3.34 -29.47
N PRO A 308 -14.40 -3.44 -29.27
CA PRO A 308 -13.71 -4.71 -29.49
C PRO A 308 -14.25 -5.82 -28.56
N SER A 309 -14.75 -5.47 -27.37
CA SER A 309 -15.20 -6.45 -26.37
C SER A 309 -16.45 -7.28 -26.74
N ASP A 310 -17.10 -7.02 -27.88
CA ASP A 310 -18.23 -7.83 -28.35
C ASP A 310 -18.08 -8.35 -29.79
N ASP A 311 -16.87 -8.26 -30.34
CA ASP A 311 -16.53 -8.82 -31.65
C ASP A 311 -16.46 -10.34 -31.56
N VAL A 312 -16.98 -11.05 -32.57
CA VAL A 312 -16.98 -12.52 -32.62
C VAL A 312 -16.13 -13.00 -33.78
N ILE A 313 -15.21 -13.92 -33.50
CA ILE A 313 -14.33 -14.52 -34.51
C ILE A 313 -14.98 -15.79 -35.06
N THR A 314 -14.84 -16.02 -36.36
CA THR A 314 -15.19 -17.29 -37.00
C THR A 314 -13.97 -17.82 -37.74
N TYR A 315 -13.52 -19.01 -37.34
CA TYR A 315 -12.46 -19.74 -38.02
C TYR A 315 -13.05 -20.82 -38.93
N THR A 316 -12.50 -20.94 -40.14
CA THR A 316 -12.82 -22.02 -41.07
C THR A 316 -11.53 -22.67 -41.56
N PRO A 317 -11.25 -23.94 -41.22
CA PRO A 317 -10.06 -24.63 -41.68
C PRO A 317 -10.11 -24.83 -43.20
N ASN A 318 -8.93 -24.91 -43.82
CA ASN A 318 -8.81 -25.35 -45.20
C ASN A 318 -9.31 -26.79 -45.30
N SER A 319 -10.04 -27.08 -46.38
CA SER A 319 -10.63 -28.40 -46.48
C SER A 319 -9.57 -29.50 -46.52
N GLY A 320 -9.74 -30.52 -45.69
CA GLY A 320 -8.79 -31.61 -45.55
C GLY A 320 -7.61 -31.34 -44.60
N TYR A 321 -7.64 -30.25 -43.83
CA TYR A 321 -6.55 -29.88 -42.92
C TYR A 321 -6.79 -30.48 -41.54
N ILE A 322 -5.73 -31.10 -41.01
CA ILE A 322 -5.61 -31.59 -39.64
C ILE A 322 -4.29 -31.01 -39.13
N GLY A 323 -4.28 -30.53 -37.89
CA GLY A 323 -3.11 -29.96 -37.26
C GLY A 323 -3.33 -28.60 -36.62
N ARG A 324 -2.30 -28.13 -35.91
CA ARG A 324 -2.24 -26.80 -35.29
C ARG A 324 -2.15 -25.68 -36.34
N ASP A 325 -3.04 -24.70 -36.29
CA ASP A 325 -2.99 -23.45 -37.06
C ASP A 325 -3.00 -22.26 -36.11
N THR A 326 -2.46 -21.11 -36.51
CA THR A 326 -2.39 -19.95 -35.60
C THR A 326 -2.69 -18.64 -36.32
N PHE A 327 -3.35 -17.73 -35.61
CA PHE A 327 -3.49 -16.33 -36.02
C PHE A 327 -3.36 -15.43 -34.79
N THR A 328 -3.11 -14.15 -35.00
CA THR A 328 -3.03 -13.17 -33.92
C THR A 328 -4.23 -12.25 -33.96
N TYR A 329 -4.64 -11.76 -32.80
CA TYR A 329 -5.55 -10.63 -32.65
C TYR A 329 -4.83 -9.48 -31.95
N THR A 330 -5.26 -8.26 -32.26
CA THR A 330 -4.70 -7.02 -31.71
C THR A 330 -5.85 -6.12 -31.32
N ILE A 331 -5.84 -5.68 -30.06
CA ILE A 331 -6.80 -4.75 -29.50
C ILE A 331 -6.08 -3.44 -29.26
N CYS A 332 -6.73 -2.32 -29.57
CA CYS A 332 -6.20 -1.00 -29.22
C CYS A 332 -7.29 -0.12 -28.62
N ASP A 333 -6.93 0.65 -27.59
CA ASP A 333 -7.79 1.68 -27.03
C ASP A 333 -7.86 2.95 -27.93
N THR A 334 -8.61 3.96 -27.48
CA THR A 334 -8.70 5.25 -28.22
C THR A 334 -7.47 6.15 -28.11
N LEU A 335 -6.56 5.86 -27.19
CA LEU A 335 -5.30 6.58 -26.99
C LEU A 335 -4.17 6.02 -27.86
N GLY A 336 -4.35 4.81 -28.41
CA GLY A 336 -3.41 4.11 -29.25
C GLY A 336 -2.50 3.14 -28.49
N ASN A 337 -2.85 2.80 -27.25
CA ASN A 337 -2.26 1.67 -26.53
C ASN A 337 -2.83 0.39 -27.14
N CYS A 338 -1.99 -0.61 -27.41
CA CYS A 338 -2.40 -1.84 -28.06
C CYS A 338 -1.74 -3.05 -27.39
N SER A 339 -2.49 -4.14 -27.25
CA SER A 339 -1.98 -5.46 -26.91
C SER A 339 -2.26 -6.46 -28.04
N THR A 340 -1.48 -7.52 -28.13
CA THR A 340 -1.54 -8.51 -29.22
C THR A 340 -1.18 -9.88 -28.72
N SER A 341 -2.07 -10.83 -28.99
CA SER A 341 -1.91 -12.22 -28.59
C SER A 341 -2.31 -13.16 -29.72
N THR A 342 -2.00 -14.44 -29.53
CA THR A 342 -2.13 -15.50 -30.52
C THR A 342 -3.30 -16.40 -30.16
N ILE A 343 -4.18 -16.64 -31.13
CA ILE A 343 -5.12 -17.75 -31.07
C ILE A 343 -4.51 -18.94 -31.80
N THR A 344 -4.27 -20.02 -31.07
CA THR A 344 -4.03 -21.34 -31.66
C THR A 344 -5.36 -22.02 -31.94
N VAL A 345 -5.48 -22.62 -33.11
CA VAL A 345 -6.60 -23.50 -33.46
C VAL A 345 -6.08 -24.91 -33.72
N ILE A 346 -6.56 -25.88 -32.96
CA ILE A 346 -6.28 -27.28 -33.19
C ILE A 346 -7.39 -27.88 -34.06
N VAL A 347 -7.01 -28.53 -35.16
CA VAL A 347 -7.96 -29.15 -36.09
C VAL A 347 -7.82 -30.66 -36.04
N ASN A 348 -8.79 -31.31 -35.42
CA ASN A 348 -8.83 -32.75 -35.15
C ASN A 348 -9.38 -33.55 -36.34
N GLU A 349 -9.08 -34.84 -36.40
CA GLU A 349 -9.70 -35.74 -37.37
C GLU A 349 -11.19 -35.94 -37.02
N ALA A 350 -12.09 -35.66 -37.97
CA ALA A 350 -13.54 -35.61 -37.75
C ALA A 350 -14.21 -36.95 -37.33
N GLU A 351 -13.45 -38.05 -37.24
CA GLU A 351 -13.95 -39.38 -36.86
C GLU A 351 -13.24 -39.94 -35.61
N MET A 352 -12.44 -39.13 -34.90
CA MET A 352 -11.98 -39.49 -33.55
C MET A 352 -13.19 -39.54 -32.62
N THR A 353 -13.32 -40.65 -31.90
CA THR A 353 -14.34 -40.82 -30.87
C THR A 353 -13.83 -40.49 -29.49
N ASP A 354 -12.54 -40.20 -29.36
CA ASP A 354 -11.80 -39.96 -28.15
C ASP A 354 -10.84 -38.83 -28.49
N LEU A 355 -10.86 -37.72 -27.76
CA LEU A 355 -10.04 -36.53 -28.03
C LEU A 355 -9.03 -36.26 -26.91
N ASP A 356 -9.15 -37.00 -25.82
CA ASP A 356 -8.47 -36.90 -24.54
C ASP A 356 -8.49 -38.33 -23.97
N ALA A 357 -7.37 -39.05 -24.06
CA ALA A 357 -7.34 -40.50 -23.89
C ALA A 357 -7.13 -40.97 -22.45
N ASP A 358 -6.44 -40.20 -21.62
CA ASP A 358 -6.33 -40.37 -20.16
C ASP A 358 -7.49 -39.69 -19.41
N ASN A 359 -8.23 -38.79 -20.06
CA ASN A 359 -9.38 -38.02 -19.52
C ASN A 359 -8.97 -36.98 -18.48
N ASP A 360 -7.75 -36.46 -18.57
CA ASP A 360 -7.20 -35.44 -17.69
C ASP A 360 -7.69 -34.02 -18.06
N GLY A 361 -8.43 -33.86 -19.16
CA GLY A 361 -8.94 -32.57 -19.62
C GLY A 361 -8.03 -31.85 -20.62
N ILE A 362 -6.78 -32.26 -20.77
CA ILE A 362 -5.88 -31.87 -21.85
C ILE A 362 -6.27 -32.69 -23.09
N LEU A 363 -6.13 -32.10 -24.28
CA LEU A 363 -6.44 -32.84 -25.51
C LEU A 363 -5.19 -33.55 -25.99
N ASP A 364 -5.31 -34.81 -26.42
CA ASP A 364 -4.29 -35.61 -27.14
C ASP A 364 -3.44 -34.79 -28.13
N SER A 365 -4.13 -33.88 -28.82
CA SER A 365 -3.55 -33.03 -29.86
C SER A 365 -2.61 -31.91 -29.34
N PHE A 366 -2.68 -31.55 -28.06
CA PHE A 366 -1.71 -30.71 -27.36
C PHE A 366 -0.45 -31.50 -27.01
N GLU A 367 -0.62 -32.76 -26.64
CA GLU A 367 0.46 -33.65 -26.19
C GLU A 367 1.21 -34.32 -27.36
N ASP A 368 0.86 -33.97 -28.61
CA ASP A 368 1.66 -34.30 -29.79
C ASP A 368 2.92 -33.41 -29.90
N LEU A 369 3.85 -33.58 -28.96
CA LEU A 369 5.06 -32.76 -28.83
C LEU A 369 6.18 -33.17 -29.79
N ASN A 370 6.08 -34.31 -30.48
CA ASN A 370 7.14 -34.85 -31.34
C ASN A 370 7.38 -34.04 -32.65
N LEU A 371 6.52 -33.06 -32.95
CA LEU A 371 6.57 -32.13 -34.09
C LEU A 371 6.81 -32.83 -35.45
N ASP A 372 6.35 -34.07 -35.62
CA ASP A 372 6.60 -34.84 -36.83
C ASP A 372 5.70 -34.41 -38.01
N GLY A 373 4.65 -33.63 -37.68
CA GLY A 373 3.75 -32.96 -38.59
C GLY A 373 2.53 -33.78 -39.01
N ASP A 374 2.15 -34.81 -38.25
CA ASP A 374 0.89 -35.52 -38.41
C ASP A 374 -0.20 -35.23 -37.34
N ASN A 375 0.14 -34.49 -36.28
CA ASN A 375 -0.80 -34.03 -35.24
C ASN A 375 -1.50 -35.18 -34.52
N ASN A 376 -0.75 -36.24 -34.25
CA ASN A 376 -1.22 -37.48 -33.66
C ASN A 376 -0.20 -37.97 -32.62
N PRO A 377 -0.51 -37.85 -31.32
CA PRO A 377 0.44 -38.22 -30.27
C PRO A 377 0.76 -39.72 -30.26
N ALA A 378 -0.12 -40.57 -30.82
CA ALA A 378 0.11 -42.01 -30.87
C ALA A 378 1.18 -42.44 -31.89
N THR A 379 1.69 -41.53 -32.73
CA THR A 379 2.72 -41.81 -33.73
C THR A 379 4.07 -41.21 -33.35
N ASP A 380 4.99 -42.06 -32.87
CA ASP A 380 6.25 -41.59 -32.25
C ASP A 380 5.95 -40.79 -30.97
N PRO A 381 5.21 -41.40 -30.01
CA PRO A 381 4.76 -40.71 -28.80
C PRO A 381 5.93 -40.11 -28.02
N THR A 382 5.64 -38.95 -27.44
CA THR A 382 6.43 -38.38 -26.35
C THR A 382 6.14 -39.17 -25.07
N ASP A 383 7.12 -39.19 -24.18
CA ASP A 383 7.26 -40.01 -22.97
C ASP A 383 8.31 -39.23 -22.17
N THR A 384 7.84 -38.20 -21.46
CA THR A 384 8.65 -37.10 -20.91
C THR A 384 9.53 -37.57 -19.75
N ASP A 385 8.94 -38.27 -18.80
CA ASP A 385 9.62 -38.90 -17.66
C ASP A 385 10.41 -40.20 -18.02
N GLY A 386 10.04 -40.88 -19.11
CA GLY A 386 10.65 -42.12 -19.55
C GLY A 386 10.17 -43.38 -18.81
N ASP A 387 9.00 -43.36 -18.17
CA ASP A 387 8.44 -44.51 -17.44
C ASP A 387 7.90 -45.62 -18.40
N GLY A 388 7.58 -45.21 -19.64
CA GLY A 388 7.07 -46.03 -20.72
C GLY A 388 5.56 -45.95 -20.97
N ILE A 389 4.85 -45.05 -20.29
CA ILE A 389 3.53 -44.51 -20.59
C ILE A 389 3.75 -43.21 -21.40
N PRO A 390 3.15 -43.09 -22.59
CA PRO A 390 3.19 -41.83 -23.32
C PRO A 390 2.41 -40.72 -22.64
N ASP A 391 2.87 -39.47 -22.73
CA ASP A 391 2.23 -38.28 -22.14
C ASP A 391 0.69 -38.27 -22.34
N TYR A 392 0.20 -38.45 -23.58
CA TYR A 392 -1.26 -38.54 -23.91
C TYR A 392 -2.05 -39.72 -23.30
N LEU A 393 -1.43 -40.50 -22.42
CA LEU A 393 -2.03 -41.61 -21.68
C LEU A 393 -1.59 -41.59 -20.21
N ASP A 394 -0.85 -40.56 -19.82
CA ASP A 394 -0.29 -40.30 -18.51
C ASP A 394 -1.17 -39.25 -17.82
N ILE A 395 -1.16 -39.20 -16.49
CA ILE A 395 -1.84 -38.12 -15.75
C ILE A 395 -0.87 -37.33 -14.88
N ASP A 396 0.43 -37.66 -14.93
CA ASP A 396 1.56 -37.03 -14.21
C ASP A 396 2.80 -37.19 -15.12
N ALA A 397 2.82 -36.47 -16.24
CA ALA A 397 3.70 -36.75 -17.37
C ALA A 397 5.20 -36.48 -17.11
N ASP A 398 5.54 -35.74 -16.06
CA ASP A 398 6.90 -35.49 -15.59
C ASP A 398 7.24 -36.12 -14.23
N ASP A 399 6.30 -36.87 -13.64
CA ASP A 399 6.50 -37.83 -12.55
C ASP A 399 6.88 -37.12 -11.22
N ASP A 400 6.30 -35.94 -11.02
CA ASP A 400 6.57 -35.00 -9.93
C ASP A 400 5.54 -35.15 -8.78
N GLY A 401 4.44 -35.84 -9.03
CA GLY A 401 3.38 -36.15 -8.08
C GLY A 401 2.21 -35.18 -8.06
N ILE A 402 2.20 -34.18 -8.94
CA ILE A 402 1.06 -33.32 -9.22
C ILE A 402 0.41 -33.84 -10.52
N PRO A 403 -0.92 -34.04 -10.56
CA PRO A 403 -1.54 -34.48 -11.80
C PRO A 403 -1.60 -33.38 -12.86
N ASP A 404 -1.42 -33.74 -14.14
CA ASP A 404 -1.43 -32.84 -15.31
C ASP A 404 -2.68 -31.93 -15.34
N ASN A 405 -3.83 -32.46 -14.93
CA ASN A 405 -5.09 -31.72 -14.81
C ASN A 405 -4.98 -30.48 -13.90
N VAL A 406 -4.21 -30.60 -12.81
CA VAL A 406 -3.98 -29.58 -11.78
C VAL A 406 -3.01 -28.53 -12.30
N GLU A 407 -1.90 -28.95 -12.88
CA GLU A 407 -0.83 -28.07 -13.34
C GLU A 407 -1.24 -27.30 -14.59
N ALA A 408 -2.00 -27.93 -15.49
CA ALA A 408 -2.48 -27.30 -16.71
C ALA A 408 -3.48 -26.14 -16.46
N GLN A 409 -3.85 -25.85 -15.22
CA GLN A 409 -4.76 -24.77 -14.83
C GLN A 409 -4.13 -23.88 -13.74
N THR A 410 -4.47 -22.59 -13.69
CA THR A 410 -3.99 -21.70 -12.62
C THR A 410 -4.59 -22.06 -11.26
N THR A 411 -3.85 -21.83 -10.18
CA THR A 411 -4.26 -22.22 -8.82
C THR A 411 -5.56 -21.53 -8.40
N ALA A 412 -5.68 -20.24 -8.71
CA ALA A 412 -6.83 -19.43 -8.33
C ALA A 412 -8.13 -19.76 -9.08
N ASP A 413 -8.04 -20.21 -10.33
CA ASP A 413 -9.20 -20.48 -11.20
C ASP A 413 -9.40 -21.98 -11.51
N TYR A 414 -8.69 -22.87 -10.80
CA TYR A 414 -8.77 -24.31 -10.96
C TYR A 414 -10.21 -24.83 -10.95
N VAL A 415 -10.51 -25.69 -11.94
CA VAL A 415 -11.78 -26.39 -12.07
C VAL A 415 -11.53 -27.91 -11.96
N PRO A 416 -12.04 -28.58 -10.91
CA PRO A 416 -11.88 -30.03 -10.80
C PRO A 416 -12.77 -30.77 -11.82
N PRO A 417 -12.36 -31.98 -12.24
CA PRO A 417 -13.15 -32.82 -13.15
C PRO A 417 -14.55 -33.11 -12.60
N SER A 418 -15.57 -33.13 -13.47
CA SER A 418 -16.95 -33.42 -13.02
C SER A 418 -17.27 -34.92 -13.00
N GLY A 419 -16.43 -35.73 -13.64
CA GLY A 419 -16.63 -37.16 -13.91
C GLY A 419 -17.77 -37.43 -14.91
N LEU A 420 -18.12 -36.43 -15.72
CA LEU A 420 -19.22 -36.49 -16.69
C LEU A 420 -18.68 -36.18 -18.08
N ASP A 421 -18.86 -37.13 -18.99
CA ASP A 421 -18.70 -36.93 -20.43
C ASP A 421 -20.03 -37.35 -21.11
N GLU A 422 -20.90 -36.38 -21.39
CA GLU A 422 -22.21 -36.66 -21.99
C GLU A 422 -22.10 -37.12 -23.45
N ASN A 423 -21.06 -36.70 -24.15
CA ASN A 423 -20.95 -36.85 -25.60
C ASN A 423 -20.05 -38.03 -26.02
N GLY A 424 -19.24 -38.53 -25.10
CA GLY A 424 -18.40 -39.71 -25.22
C GLY A 424 -17.10 -39.46 -25.98
N ASN A 425 -16.52 -38.26 -25.88
CA ASN A 425 -15.27 -37.85 -26.56
C ASN A 425 -14.04 -37.87 -25.65
N GLY A 426 -14.13 -38.37 -24.41
CA GLY A 426 -13.01 -38.45 -23.46
C GLY A 426 -12.89 -37.20 -22.60
N LEU A 427 -13.16 -36.03 -23.19
CA LEU A 427 -13.07 -34.75 -22.50
C LEU A 427 -14.23 -34.52 -21.52
N ASP A 428 -13.90 -34.15 -20.28
CA ASP A 428 -14.90 -33.90 -19.24
C ASP A 428 -15.76 -32.64 -19.54
N ASP A 429 -17.07 -32.74 -19.28
CA ASP A 429 -18.06 -31.67 -19.43
C ASP A 429 -17.73 -30.43 -18.53
N ALA A 430 -16.81 -30.54 -17.57
CA ALA A 430 -16.27 -29.43 -16.81
C ALA A 430 -15.48 -28.44 -17.68
N TYR A 431 -14.76 -28.96 -18.68
CA TYR A 431 -13.84 -28.19 -19.51
C TYR A 431 -14.49 -27.77 -20.84
N GLU A 432 -15.51 -28.50 -21.29
CA GLU A 432 -16.11 -28.26 -22.59
C GLU A 432 -17.54 -27.69 -22.57
N THR A 433 -17.93 -27.11 -23.71
CA THR A 433 -19.33 -26.78 -23.99
C THR A 433 -19.67 -27.15 -25.43
N ASP A 434 -20.24 -28.34 -25.64
CA ASP A 434 -20.64 -28.91 -26.93
C ASP A 434 -19.46 -29.43 -27.83
N GLY A 435 -18.30 -29.79 -27.27
CA GLY A 435 -17.53 -30.93 -27.77
C GLY A 435 -16.07 -30.77 -28.22
N ASN A 436 -15.39 -29.62 -28.07
CA ASN A 436 -13.99 -29.48 -28.55
C ASN A 436 -13.15 -28.37 -27.87
N LEU A 437 -13.37 -28.07 -26.60
CA LEU A 437 -12.52 -27.12 -25.88
C LEU A 437 -12.13 -27.79 -24.56
N GLY A 438 -10.89 -28.24 -24.44
CA GLY A 438 -10.34 -28.77 -23.19
C GLY A 438 -9.59 -27.70 -22.41
N ILE A 439 -8.81 -28.15 -21.42
CA ILE A 439 -7.87 -27.32 -20.69
C ILE A 439 -6.80 -26.80 -21.65
N PHE A 440 -6.40 -25.55 -21.45
CA PHE A 440 -5.22 -25.01 -22.09
C PHE A 440 -4.12 -24.95 -21.03
N PRO A 441 -3.05 -25.77 -21.18
CA PRO A 441 -1.99 -25.82 -20.19
C PRO A 441 -1.37 -24.44 -19.93
N VAL A 442 -1.16 -24.14 -18.65
CA VAL A 442 -0.42 -22.97 -18.17
C VAL A 442 1.08 -23.19 -18.47
N ASP A 443 1.80 -22.07 -18.59
CA ASP A 443 3.25 -21.97 -18.76
C ASP A 443 3.65 -20.77 -17.88
N THR A 444 3.92 -21.08 -16.61
CA THR A 444 4.01 -20.11 -15.51
C THR A 444 5.20 -19.18 -15.67
N ASP A 445 6.36 -19.72 -16.05
CA ASP A 445 7.59 -18.95 -16.22
C ASP A 445 7.77 -18.36 -17.64
N GLY A 446 6.97 -18.83 -18.61
CA GLY A 446 6.95 -18.39 -20.00
C GLY A 446 8.11 -18.92 -20.85
N ASP A 447 8.71 -20.05 -20.50
CA ASP A 447 9.83 -20.65 -21.23
C ASP A 447 9.41 -21.46 -22.48
N SER A 448 8.09 -21.64 -22.66
CA SER A 448 7.43 -22.45 -23.70
C SER A 448 7.37 -23.95 -23.44
N LEU A 449 7.63 -24.39 -22.22
CA LEU A 449 7.25 -25.69 -21.68
C LEU A 449 6.02 -25.48 -20.77
N PRO A 450 4.91 -26.20 -21.00
CA PRO A 450 3.78 -26.13 -20.09
C PRO A 450 4.10 -26.75 -18.72
N ASP A 451 3.44 -26.26 -17.67
CA ASP A 451 3.65 -26.65 -16.27
C ASP A 451 3.64 -28.18 -16.09
N TYR A 452 2.63 -28.91 -16.62
CA TYR A 452 2.53 -30.39 -16.54
C TYR A 452 3.68 -31.21 -17.17
N LEU A 453 4.70 -30.54 -17.70
CA LEU A 453 5.90 -31.16 -18.28
C LEU A 453 7.20 -30.52 -17.75
N ASP A 454 7.09 -29.52 -16.89
CA ASP A 454 8.21 -28.72 -16.39
C ASP A 454 8.52 -29.09 -14.95
N GLU A 455 9.72 -29.64 -14.71
CA GLU A 455 10.16 -30.09 -13.37
C GLU A 455 10.35 -28.94 -12.34
N ASP A 456 10.11 -27.68 -12.73
CA ASP A 456 10.36 -26.41 -12.01
C ASP A 456 9.50 -25.29 -12.66
N SER A 457 8.18 -25.31 -12.43
CA SER A 457 7.17 -24.53 -13.17
C SER A 457 7.34 -23.01 -13.12
N ASP A 458 7.91 -22.46 -12.05
CA ASP A 458 8.20 -21.02 -11.92
C ASP A 458 9.68 -20.66 -12.13
N ASN A 459 10.54 -21.66 -12.30
CA ASN A 459 11.97 -21.56 -12.56
C ASN A 459 12.74 -20.81 -11.46
N ASP A 460 12.32 -20.94 -10.20
CA ASP A 460 13.00 -20.37 -9.06
C ASP A 460 14.19 -21.22 -8.56
N GLY A 461 14.26 -22.47 -9.03
CA GLY A 461 15.35 -23.41 -8.79
C GLY A 461 15.09 -24.43 -7.68
N VAL A 462 13.93 -24.39 -7.02
CA VAL A 462 13.37 -25.49 -6.26
C VAL A 462 12.46 -26.32 -7.20
N PRO A 463 12.56 -27.66 -7.22
CA PRO A 463 11.69 -28.47 -8.10
C PRO A 463 10.28 -28.65 -7.53
N ASP A 464 9.29 -28.73 -8.41
CA ASP A 464 7.85 -28.87 -8.11
C ASP A 464 7.57 -30.09 -7.21
N VAL A 465 8.22 -31.23 -7.48
CA VAL A 465 8.17 -32.44 -6.61
C VAL A 465 8.57 -32.17 -5.15
N ILE A 466 9.34 -31.12 -4.87
CA ILE A 466 9.65 -30.68 -3.50
C ILE A 466 8.54 -29.77 -2.97
N GLU A 467 8.19 -28.73 -3.70
CA GLU A 467 7.24 -27.70 -3.26
C GLU A 467 5.83 -28.24 -3.09
N ALA A 468 5.33 -29.02 -4.03
CA ALA A 468 3.99 -29.59 -3.95
C ALA A 468 3.86 -30.68 -2.87
N ASN A 469 4.97 -31.32 -2.48
CA ASN A 469 4.95 -32.48 -1.59
C ASN A 469 5.55 -32.22 -0.20
N ASP A 470 5.92 -31.00 0.18
CA ASP A 470 6.51 -30.68 1.50
C ASP A 470 5.52 -30.00 2.47
N THR A 471 4.50 -30.76 2.90
CA THR A 471 3.43 -30.23 3.77
C THR A 471 3.94 -29.76 5.16
N ASP A 472 5.09 -30.25 5.62
CA ASP A 472 5.67 -29.82 6.91
C ASP A 472 6.79 -28.78 6.81
N SER A 473 7.03 -28.27 5.58
CA SER A 473 7.93 -27.16 5.22
C SER A 473 9.36 -27.36 5.73
N ASN A 474 9.89 -28.58 5.57
CA ASN A 474 11.23 -28.95 6.04
C ASN A 474 12.31 -28.95 4.94
N GLY A 475 11.96 -28.55 3.72
CA GLY A 475 12.74 -28.63 2.49
C GLY A 475 12.89 -30.06 1.94
N ILE A 476 12.03 -30.99 2.36
CA ILE A 476 12.11 -32.40 1.94
C ILE A 476 10.69 -32.91 1.71
N PRO A 477 10.38 -33.44 0.52
CA PRO A 477 9.04 -33.92 0.22
C PRO A 477 8.67 -35.11 1.10
N ASP A 478 7.43 -35.09 1.59
CA ASP A 478 6.80 -36.12 2.41
C ASP A 478 6.51 -37.38 1.59
N ASP A 479 6.03 -37.18 0.35
CA ASP A 479 5.71 -38.20 -0.64
C ASP A 479 6.80 -38.27 -1.72
N THR A 480 7.05 -39.47 -2.24
CA THR A 480 8.21 -39.69 -3.13
C THR A 480 7.95 -40.85 -4.08
N PHE A 481 8.43 -40.70 -5.31
CA PHE A 481 8.44 -41.76 -6.32
C PHE A 481 8.98 -43.11 -5.83
N VAL A 482 8.16 -44.16 -5.90
CA VAL A 482 8.49 -45.54 -5.52
C VAL A 482 8.67 -46.50 -6.69
N GLY A 483 8.35 -46.09 -7.92
CA GLY A 483 8.45 -46.84 -9.17
C GLY A 483 7.43 -47.98 -9.26
N SER A 484 6.21 -47.71 -8.83
CA SER A 484 5.07 -48.63 -8.82
C SER A 484 3.82 -47.86 -9.16
N ASP A 485 3.19 -48.18 -10.27
CA ASP A 485 1.86 -47.69 -10.63
C ASP A 485 0.93 -48.93 -10.76
N LYS A 486 -0.20 -48.94 -10.03
CA LYS A 486 -1.12 -50.09 -9.94
C LYS A 486 -2.30 -50.02 -10.89
N ASP A 487 -2.65 -48.81 -11.32
CA ASP A 487 -3.79 -48.42 -12.16
C ASP A 487 -3.44 -48.50 -13.62
N ASN A 488 -2.20 -48.16 -13.92
CA ASN A 488 -1.69 -47.78 -15.22
C ASN A 488 -2.37 -46.55 -15.78
N ASP A 489 -2.47 -45.51 -14.94
CA ASP A 489 -2.87 -44.15 -15.31
C ASP A 489 -1.69 -43.19 -15.42
N GLY A 490 -0.52 -43.48 -14.84
CA GLY A 490 0.66 -42.62 -14.96
C GLY A 490 1.28 -42.30 -13.61
N LEU A 491 0.44 -41.74 -12.73
CA LEU A 491 0.78 -41.37 -11.37
C LEU A 491 1.36 -42.52 -10.53
N ASP A 492 2.49 -42.28 -9.87
CA ASP A 492 3.15 -43.29 -9.03
C ASP A 492 2.38 -43.52 -7.70
N ASP A 493 2.29 -44.79 -7.27
CA ASP A 493 1.68 -45.23 -6.00
C ASP A 493 2.26 -44.50 -4.75
N GLY A 494 3.40 -43.81 -4.91
CA GLY A 494 4.08 -43.02 -3.90
C GLY A 494 3.47 -41.64 -3.67
N PHE A 495 2.73 -41.12 -4.64
CA PHE A 495 2.01 -39.85 -4.62
C PHE A 495 0.51 -40.03 -4.40
N GLU A 496 -0.03 -41.17 -4.83
CA GLU A 496 -1.46 -41.47 -4.67
C GLU A 496 -2.02 -41.35 -3.24
N GLY A 497 -3.23 -40.79 -3.16
CA GLY A 497 -3.96 -40.53 -1.92
C GLY A 497 -4.43 -41.76 -1.13
N GLU A 498 -5.73 -41.85 -0.81
CA GLU A 498 -6.25 -42.93 0.05
C GLU A 498 -6.40 -44.28 -0.68
N THR A 499 -6.55 -44.24 -2.00
CA THR A 499 -6.53 -45.41 -2.88
C THR A 499 -5.27 -45.44 -3.74
N SER A 500 -5.13 -46.48 -4.55
CA SER A 500 -4.00 -46.66 -5.48
C SER A 500 -4.44 -47.58 -6.61
N ILE A 501 -5.75 -47.49 -6.88
CA ILE A 501 -6.60 -48.20 -7.83
C ILE A 501 -7.92 -47.41 -7.81
N ASP A 502 -7.98 -46.32 -8.54
CA ASP A 502 -9.21 -45.59 -8.79
C ASP A 502 -9.29 -45.09 -10.25
N ASP A 503 -9.81 -43.90 -10.46
CA ASP A 503 -10.13 -43.31 -11.78
C ASP A 503 -10.24 -41.78 -11.60
N ASP A 504 -9.53 -41.24 -10.60
CA ASP A 504 -9.57 -39.84 -10.22
C ASP A 504 -8.43 -39.09 -10.90
N LYS A 505 -8.77 -38.08 -11.71
CA LYS A 505 -7.82 -37.48 -12.66
C LYS A 505 -7.00 -36.35 -12.06
N ASN A 506 -7.36 -35.95 -10.85
CA ASN A 506 -6.72 -34.93 -10.05
C ASN A 506 -6.31 -35.45 -8.68
N ASP A 507 -6.20 -36.77 -8.49
CA ASP A 507 -5.75 -37.46 -7.26
C ASP A 507 -6.01 -36.73 -5.93
N GLU A 508 -7.28 -36.47 -5.60
CA GLU A 508 -7.57 -35.88 -4.28
C GLU A 508 -7.58 -34.34 -4.27
N ILE A 509 -6.88 -33.72 -5.23
CA ILE A 509 -6.57 -32.28 -5.34
C ILE A 509 -7.75 -31.55 -6.00
N ASP A 510 -8.83 -31.39 -5.24
CA ASP A 510 -10.06 -30.69 -5.66
C ASP A 510 -9.97 -29.16 -5.45
N ASP A 511 -9.01 -28.69 -4.64
CA ASP A 511 -8.78 -27.29 -4.26
C ASP A 511 -7.27 -27.06 -4.01
N PRO A 512 -6.46 -26.82 -5.07
CA PRO A 512 -4.99 -26.72 -4.97
C PRO A 512 -4.51 -25.77 -3.87
N LEU A 513 -5.17 -24.61 -3.70
CA LEU A 513 -4.89 -23.65 -2.61
C LEU A 513 -4.96 -24.22 -1.19
N ASN A 514 -5.71 -25.31 -0.98
CA ASN A 514 -5.91 -25.92 0.33
C ASN A 514 -5.37 -27.34 0.42
N ASP A 515 -5.16 -28.00 -0.71
CA ASP A 515 -4.72 -29.39 -0.80
C ASP A 515 -3.20 -29.49 -1.06
N LEU A 516 -2.58 -28.48 -1.69
CA LEU A 516 -1.12 -28.35 -1.87
C LEU A 516 -0.51 -27.30 -0.92
N PRO A 517 0.82 -27.31 -0.72
CA PRO A 517 1.55 -26.25 -0.02
C PRO A 517 1.33 -24.85 -0.62
N ASN A 518 1.26 -23.87 0.28
CA ASN A 518 1.08 -22.44 0.04
C ASN A 518 1.56 -21.72 1.32
N SER A 519 2.81 -21.29 1.30
CA SER A 519 3.57 -20.88 2.49
C SER A 519 3.23 -19.47 2.95
N ASP A 520 2.99 -18.53 2.04
CA ASP A 520 2.60 -17.15 2.35
C ASP A 520 1.08 -16.93 2.51
N GLY A 521 0.27 -17.89 2.01
CA GLY A 521 -1.18 -17.89 2.04
C GLY A 521 -1.85 -17.00 0.98
N ASP A 522 -1.19 -16.72 -0.14
CA ASP A 522 -1.72 -15.93 -1.24
C ASP A 522 -2.66 -16.73 -2.17
N ASN A 523 -2.75 -16.41 -3.47
CA ASN A 523 -3.62 -17.14 -4.40
C ASN A 523 -2.87 -18.08 -5.36
N GLU A 524 -1.59 -18.34 -5.12
CA GLU A 524 -0.76 -19.29 -5.86
C GLU A 524 -0.29 -20.42 -4.93
N SER A 525 0.11 -21.56 -5.47
CA SER A 525 0.70 -22.66 -4.69
C SER A 525 2.21 -22.60 -4.83
N ASP A 526 2.95 -23.11 -3.84
CA ASP A 526 4.42 -22.95 -3.75
C ASP A 526 5.12 -23.35 -5.07
N TYR A 527 4.75 -24.48 -5.70
CA TYR A 527 5.35 -24.94 -6.98
C TYR A 527 5.20 -23.97 -8.18
N ARG A 528 4.45 -22.87 -8.02
CA ARG A 528 4.27 -21.81 -9.02
C ARG A 528 4.53 -20.41 -8.49
N ASP A 529 4.98 -20.29 -7.25
CA ASP A 529 5.22 -19.01 -6.59
C ASP A 529 6.72 -18.74 -6.39
N ALA A 530 7.29 -17.94 -7.29
CA ALA A 530 8.71 -17.59 -7.23
C ALA A 530 9.14 -16.76 -5.99
N ASP A 531 8.22 -16.43 -5.07
CA ASP A 531 8.44 -15.82 -3.75
C ASP A 531 7.59 -16.54 -2.68
N ASP A 532 7.70 -17.87 -2.60
CA ASP A 532 7.02 -18.83 -1.70
C ASP A 532 6.58 -18.31 -0.32
N ASP A 533 7.46 -17.62 0.40
CA ASP A 533 7.17 -17.14 1.75
C ASP A 533 6.57 -15.72 1.79
N GLY A 534 6.58 -15.02 0.67
CA GLY A 534 6.05 -13.67 0.46
C GLY A 534 6.85 -12.56 1.15
N ASP A 535 8.14 -12.76 1.42
CA ASP A 535 9.00 -11.77 2.09
C ASP A 535 9.50 -10.63 1.18
N GLY A 536 9.36 -10.82 -0.14
CA GLY A 536 9.81 -9.91 -1.18
C GLY A 536 11.24 -10.15 -1.67
N ILE A 537 11.84 -11.29 -1.32
CA ILE A 537 13.09 -11.82 -1.85
C ILE A 537 12.73 -13.12 -2.61
N PRO A 538 12.79 -13.11 -3.96
CA PRO A 538 12.47 -14.31 -4.72
C PRO A 538 13.28 -15.52 -4.28
N THR A 539 12.66 -16.69 -4.20
CA THR A 539 13.24 -17.96 -3.75
C THR A 539 14.61 -18.21 -4.38
N ILE A 540 14.75 -17.96 -5.70
CA ILE A 540 16.02 -18.09 -6.44
C ILE A 540 17.22 -17.31 -5.85
N ASP A 541 16.96 -16.21 -5.13
CA ASP A 541 17.97 -15.38 -4.47
C ASP A 541 18.28 -15.85 -3.04
N GLU A 542 17.57 -16.85 -2.53
CA GLU A 542 17.65 -17.39 -1.16
C GLU A 542 18.53 -18.64 -1.02
N ASP A 543 19.07 -19.16 -2.11
CA ASP A 543 20.29 -20.00 -2.08
C ASP A 543 21.51 -19.11 -1.68
N ILE A 544 21.60 -18.80 -0.38
CA ILE A 544 22.59 -17.91 0.24
C ILE A 544 23.99 -18.36 -0.12
N ASN A 545 24.20 -19.67 -0.14
CA ASN A 545 25.51 -20.27 -0.25
C ASN A 545 25.89 -20.62 -1.72
N LYS A 546 24.91 -20.61 -2.62
CA LYS A 546 24.99 -20.85 -4.07
C LYS A 546 25.41 -22.27 -4.42
N ASP A 547 24.90 -23.26 -3.68
CA ASP A 547 25.15 -24.67 -3.94
C ASP A 547 23.98 -25.45 -4.54
N GLY A 548 22.84 -24.80 -4.75
CA GLY A 548 21.62 -25.36 -5.36
C GLY A 548 20.91 -26.36 -4.43
N ASP A 549 21.05 -26.21 -3.13
CA ASP A 549 20.41 -27.04 -2.11
C ASP A 549 19.72 -26.11 -1.09
N TYR A 550 18.58 -25.56 -1.52
CA TYR A 550 17.78 -24.56 -0.80
C TYR A 550 17.33 -25.09 0.57
N ALA A 551 16.99 -26.38 0.65
CA ALA A 551 16.60 -27.08 1.88
C ALA A 551 17.64 -27.02 3.02
N ASN A 552 18.89 -26.64 2.74
CA ASN A 552 19.96 -26.56 3.76
C ASN A 552 20.27 -25.15 4.25
N ASP A 553 19.75 -24.13 3.56
CA ASP A 553 19.90 -22.73 3.92
C ASP A 553 18.78 -22.38 4.92
N ASP A 554 19.13 -22.45 6.20
CA ASP A 554 18.26 -22.18 7.36
C ASP A 554 19.02 -21.19 8.27
N ALA A 555 18.81 -19.91 8.06
CA ALA A 555 19.56 -18.83 8.68
C ALA A 555 19.34 -18.76 10.20
N ASP A 556 18.15 -19.16 10.64
CA ASP A 556 17.59 -18.99 11.97
C ASP A 556 17.80 -20.26 12.85
N GLY A 557 17.85 -21.42 12.21
CA GLY A 557 18.12 -22.74 12.77
C GLY A 557 16.90 -23.45 13.33
N ASP A 558 15.68 -23.12 12.91
CA ASP A 558 14.44 -23.73 13.40
C ASP A 558 13.99 -24.97 12.62
N GLY A 559 14.61 -25.20 11.46
CA GLY A 559 14.40 -26.36 10.61
C GLY A 559 13.45 -26.14 9.44
N ILE A 560 13.02 -24.90 9.18
CA ILE A 560 12.38 -24.47 7.95
C ILE A 560 13.46 -23.82 7.07
N PRO A 561 13.58 -24.17 5.78
CA PRO A 561 14.47 -23.47 4.85
C PRO A 561 14.09 -22.00 4.69
N ASP A 562 15.06 -21.14 4.36
CA ASP A 562 14.87 -19.70 4.23
C ASP A 562 13.74 -19.37 3.23
N TYR A 563 13.64 -20.08 2.10
CA TYR A 563 12.60 -19.85 1.08
C TYR A 563 11.16 -20.21 1.48
N LEU A 564 10.98 -20.95 2.59
CA LEU A 564 9.67 -21.26 3.17
C LEU A 564 9.47 -20.55 4.52
N ASP A 565 10.45 -19.75 4.97
CA ASP A 565 10.48 -19.13 6.29
C ASP A 565 10.38 -17.61 6.20
N PHE A 566 9.13 -17.11 6.18
CA PHE A 566 8.88 -15.68 6.26
C PHE A 566 9.68 -15.09 7.40
N PRO A 567 10.64 -14.20 7.13
CA PRO A 567 11.70 -13.90 8.06
C PRO A 567 11.09 -13.46 9.38
N GLU A 568 11.53 -14.07 10.48
CA GLU A 568 11.43 -13.47 11.81
C GLU A 568 12.27 -12.17 11.78
N THR A 569 11.77 -11.15 11.08
CA THR A 569 12.19 -9.78 11.27
C THR A 569 12.15 -9.54 12.78
N GLU A 570 13.18 -8.90 13.32
CA GLU A 570 13.34 -8.66 14.76
C GLU A 570 12.25 -7.72 15.36
N GLU A 571 10.98 -7.82 14.94
CA GLU A 571 9.81 -7.38 15.68
C GLU A 571 8.76 -8.50 15.66
N ASP A 572 8.32 -8.98 16.83
CA ASP A 572 7.36 -10.10 17.01
C ASP A 572 5.94 -9.86 16.41
N GLY A 573 5.78 -9.03 15.38
CA GLY A 573 4.50 -8.60 14.80
C GLY A 573 3.62 -7.81 15.79
N ILE A 574 4.15 -7.44 16.97
CA ILE A 574 3.39 -6.76 18.02
C ILE A 574 3.48 -5.24 17.82
N GLU A 575 2.48 -4.66 17.17
CA GLU A 575 2.32 -3.20 17.12
C GLU A 575 1.51 -2.69 18.32
N ILE A 576 1.99 -1.65 19.00
CA ILE A 576 1.25 -1.01 20.10
C ILE A 576 0.85 0.41 19.72
N PHE A 577 -0.44 0.61 19.49
CA PHE A 577 -1.02 1.94 19.27
C PHE A 577 -0.87 2.78 20.53
N ASN A 578 0.02 3.77 20.47
CA ASN A 578 0.41 4.58 21.63
C ASN A 578 -0.63 5.65 22.01
N VAL A 579 -1.85 5.60 21.47
CA VAL A 579 -2.96 6.53 21.76
C VAL A 579 -4.19 5.76 22.23
N VAL A 580 -4.84 6.29 23.27
CA VAL A 580 -6.13 5.81 23.76
C VAL A 580 -7.09 6.99 23.91
N THR A 581 -8.21 6.98 23.19
CA THR A 581 -9.26 8.02 23.17
C THR A 581 -10.63 7.42 23.52
N PRO A 582 -10.96 7.20 24.80
CA PRO A 582 -12.22 6.58 25.21
C PRO A 582 -13.40 7.57 25.08
N ASN A 583 -13.80 7.90 23.86
CA ASN A 583 -14.83 8.88 23.50
C ASN A 583 -16.11 8.23 22.90
N GLY A 584 -16.07 6.93 22.59
CA GLY A 584 -17.17 6.13 22.06
C GLY A 584 -17.39 6.24 20.56
N ASP A 585 -16.39 6.67 19.78
CA ASP A 585 -16.45 6.72 18.31
C ASP A 585 -15.99 5.42 17.63
N GLY A 586 -15.52 4.42 18.41
CA GLY A 586 -15.04 3.15 17.91
C GLY A 586 -13.57 3.14 17.50
N ILE A 587 -12.88 4.28 17.51
CA ILE A 587 -11.48 4.43 17.12
C ILE A 587 -10.64 4.69 18.38
N HIS A 588 -9.68 3.80 18.65
CA HIS A 588 -8.76 3.89 19.81
C HIS A 588 -9.47 4.06 21.17
N ASP A 589 -10.73 3.64 21.30
CA ASP A 589 -11.49 3.66 22.56
C ASP A 589 -10.83 2.81 23.68
N VAL A 590 -10.01 1.86 23.25
CA VAL A 590 -9.15 1.00 24.08
C VAL A 590 -7.73 1.02 23.52
N LEU A 591 -6.74 0.67 24.35
CA LEU A 591 -5.38 0.40 23.89
C LEU A 591 -5.40 -0.82 22.97
N LYS A 592 -5.22 -0.59 21.67
CA LYS A 592 -5.10 -1.61 20.63
C LYS A 592 -3.65 -2.10 20.57
N ILE A 593 -3.48 -3.41 20.55
CA ILE A 593 -2.19 -4.07 20.36
C ILE A 593 -2.44 -5.17 19.32
N THR A 594 -1.92 -5.01 18.11
CA THR A 594 -2.03 -6.02 17.04
C THR A 594 -0.95 -7.09 17.21
N GLY A 595 -1.14 -8.28 16.63
CA GLY A 595 -0.22 -9.41 16.75
C GLY A 595 -0.26 -10.14 18.10
N LEU A 596 -0.93 -9.59 19.11
CA LEU A 596 -0.94 -10.17 20.47
C LEU A 596 -1.80 -11.44 20.58
N GLU A 597 -2.70 -11.66 19.64
CA GLU A 597 -3.53 -12.85 19.48
C GLU A 597 -2.70 -14.13 19.30
N ARG A 598 -1.52 -14.04 18.66
CA ARG A 598 -0.53 -15.13 18.52
C ARG A 598 0.11 -15.48 19.88
N PHE A 599 -0.01 -14.61 20.89
CA PHE A 599 0.60 -14.77 22.21
C PHE A 599 -0.44 -14.79 23.36
N PRO A 600 -1.23 -15.87 23.50
CA PRO A 600 -2.30 -15.97 24.51
C PRO A 600 -1.78 -15.90 25.96
N ASN A 601 -0.50 -16.20 26.16
CA ASN A 601 0.22 -16.09 27.42
C ASN A 601 0.94 -14.73 27.56
N ASN A 602 0.15 -13.65 27.59
CA ASN A 602 0.66 -12.29 27.79
C ASN A 602 0.24 -11.66 29.13
N THR A 603 0.94 -10.61 29.55
CA THR A 603 0.64 -9.80 30.75
C THR A 603 1.06 -8.36 30.51
N ILE A 604 0.09 -7.45 30.48
CA ILE A 604 0.36 -6.00 30.42
C ILE A 604 0.25 -5.34 31.79
N ARG A 605 1.16 -4.40 32.06
CA ARG A 605 1.16 -3.53 33.24
C ARG A 605 1.30 -2.08 32.80
N ILE A 606 0.41 -1.21 33.26
CA ILE A 606 0.45 0.23 32.92
C ILE A 606 0.72 1.04 34.19
N TYR A 607 1.59 2.03 34.07
CA TYR A 607 2.09 2.89 35.12
C TYR A 607 1.84 4.36 34.77
N ASN A 608 1.57 5.19 35.78
CA ASN A 608 1.58 6.64 35.59
C ASN A 608 3.02 7.18 35.59
N ARG A 609 3.19 8.46 35.27
CA ARG A 609 4.50 9.17 35.28
C ARG A 609 5.31 9.14 36.59
N TRP A 610 4.70 8.69 37.69
CA TRP A 610 5.38 8.53 38.98
C TRP A 610 5.76 7.07 39.27
N GLY A 611 5.62 6.18 38.28
CA GLY A 611 5.91 4.75 38.41
C GLY A 611 4.86 3.96 39.20
N VAL A 612 3.67 4.52 39.41
CA VAL A 612 2.59 3.83 40.13
C VAL A 612 1.76 3.04 39.13
N GLN A 613 1.64 1.72 39.34
CA GLN A 613 0.82 0.84 38.51
C GLN A 613 -0.67 1.21 38.63
N VAL A 614 -1.28 1.52 37.50
CA VAL A 614 -2.69 1.92 37.36
C VAL A 614 -3.56 0.85 36.72
N PHE A 615 -2.97 -0.05 35.93
CA PHE A 615 -3.64 -1.18 35.29
C PHE A 615 -2.72 -2.40 35.25
N VAL A 616 -3.31 -3.58 35.35
CA VAL A 616 -2.64 -4.86 35.09
C VAL A 616 -3.70 -5.87 34.70
N THR A 617 -3.39 -6.68 33.71
CA THR A 617 -4.17 -7.87 33.39
C THR A 617 -3.27 -8.93 32.78
N LYS A 618 -3.77 -10.17 32.77
CA LYS A 618 -3.18 -11.30 32.04
C LYS A 618 -4.08 -11.64 30.87
N SER A 619 -3.51 -12.13 29.78
CA SER A 619 -4.26 -12.46 28.55
C SER A 619 -5.05 -11.24 28.08
N TYR A 620 -4.33 -10.14 27.88
CA TYR A 620 -4.85 -8.92 27.26
C TYR A 620 -5.43 -9.25 25.88
N ASP A 621 -6.47 -8.52 25.49
CA ASP A 621 -7.26 -8.70 24.26
C ASP A 621 -8.10 -9.97 24.12
N THR A 622 -8.10 -10.83 25.15
CA THR A 622 -9.04 -11.96 25.21
C THR A 622 -10.32 -11.56 25.93
N GLN A 623 -11.50 -11.84 25.35
CA GLN A 623 -12.81 -11.64 26.01
C GLN A 623 -13.08 -10.18 26.49
N ASN A 624 -12.74 -9.17 25.69
CA ASN A 624 -12.84 -7.73 26.01
C ASN A 624 -12.00 -7.29 27.23
N ASN A 625 -10.88 -7.97 27.49
CA ASN A 625 -9.95 -7.64 28.56
C ASN A 625 -8.96 -6.54 28.16
N ASN A 626 -9.52 -5.35 27.86
CA ASN A 626 -8.79 -4.27 27.20
C ASN A 626 -8.68 -3.05 28.12
N PHE A 627 -7.67 -2.21 27.91
CA PHE A 627 -7.46 -1.00 28.69
C PHE A 627 -8.14 0.19 28.01
N ASP A 628 -9.27 0.61 28.58
CA ASP A 628 -10.08 1.74 28.13
C ASP A 628 -9.76 3.05 28.90
N GLY A 629 -8.60 3.13 29.56
CA GLY A 629 -8.26 4.22 30.46
C GLY A 629 -8.85 4.09 31.88
N THR A 630 -9.55 2.99 32.21
CA THR A 630 -10.05 2.74 33.57
C THR A 630 -8.97 2.12 34.45
N SER A 631 -8.77 2.68 35.66
CA SER A 631 -7.78 2.15 36.60
C SER A 631 -8.27 0.92 37.38
N HIS A 632 -7.44 -0.13 37.46
CA HIS A 632 -7.63 -1.29 38.35
C HIS A 632 -7.23 -1.02 39.82
N GLY A 633 -6.72 0.18 40.12
CA GLY A 633 -6.58 0.76 41.45
C GLY A 633 -5.69 0.00 42.44
N ARG A 634 -4.50 0.54 42.75
CA ARG A 634 -3.83 0.16 44.01
C ARG A 634 -3.43 1.31 44.92
N VAL A 635 -3.11 2.53 44.47
CA VAL A 635 -3.00 3.71 45.35
C VAL A 635 -3.14 5.03 44.56
N THR A 636 -3.87 6.02 45.09
CA THR A 636 -4.17 7.40 44.61
C THR A 636 -5.23 7.63 43.52
N VAL A 637 -5.52 6.66 42.65
CA VAL A 637 -6.70 6.70 41.75
C VAL A 637 -7.73 5.70 42.28
N ASN A 638 -8.99 6.14 42.40
CA ASN A 638 -10.08 5.25 42.79
C ASN A 638 -10.21 4.14 41.75
N LYS A 639 -10.31 2.88 42.21
CA LYS A 639 -10.62 1.74 41.36
C LYS A 639 -11.88 2.04 40.52
N ASP A 640 -11.89 1.64 39.26
CA ASP A 640 -13.01 1.78 38.32
C ASP A 640 -13.30 3.25 37.92
N LYS A 641 -12.31 4.14 38.05
CA LYS A 641 -12.38 5.50 37.51
C LYS A 641 -11.46 5.67 36.31
N LYS A 642 -11.97 6.38 35.30
CA LYS A 642 -11.18 6.85 34.15
C LYS A 642 -10.02 7.71 34.65
N LEU A 643 -8.82 7.37 34.17
CA LEU A 643 -7.58 8.07 34.46
C LEU A 643 -7.61 9.49 33.86
N PRO A 644 -6.84 10.44 34.43
CA PRO A 644 -6.63 11.76 33.82
C PRO A 644 -5.90 11.67 32.48
N VAL A 645 -6.16 12.63 31.59
CA VAL A 645 -5.42 12.80 30.33
C VAL A 645 -3.93 12.96 30.60
N GLY A 646 -3.09 12.35 29.75
CA GLY A 646 -1.64 12.46 29.80
C GLY A 646 -0.93 11.15 29.49
N THR A 647 0.40 11.18 29.61
CA THR A 647 1.28 10.04 29.30
C THR A 647 1.33 9.02 30.45
N TYR A 648 1.16 7.76 30.08
CA TYR A 648 1.37 6.57 30.90
C TYR A 648 2.43 5.68 30.25
N PHE A 649 2.98 4.74 31.00
CA PHE A 649 4.02 3.82 30.53
C PHE A 649 3.51 2.40 30.66
N TYR A 650 3.79 1.55 29.68
CA TYR A 650 3.41 0.14 29.76
C TYR A 650 4.65 -0.76 29.78
N VAL A 651 4.46 -1.95 30.33
CA VAL A 651 5.34 -3.10 30.21
C VAL A 651 4.47 -4.28 29.83
N LEU A 652 4.73 -4.89 28.68
CA LEU A 652 4.06 -6.05 28.14
C LEU A 652 5.04 -7.22 28.17
N ASP A 653 4.72 -8.25 28.96
CA ASP A 653 5.43 -9.53 28.91
C ASP A 653 4.59 -10.51 28.09
N TYR A 654 5.18 -11.19 27.11
CA TYR A 654 4.53 -12.27 26.34
C TYR A 654 5.49 -13.45 26.17
N THR A 655 4.93 -14.61 25.87
CA THR A 655 5.69 -15.84 25.67
C THR A 655 5.51 -16.28 24.23
N THR A 656 6.61 -16.38 23.48
CA THR A 656 6.60 -16.84 22.08
C THR A 656 6.16 -18.31 22.01
N PRO A 657 5.74 -18.81 20.83
CA PRO A 657 5.46 -20.23 20.60
C PRO A 657 6.60 -21.14 21.07
N ALA A 658 7.86 -20.73 20.83
CA ALA A 658 9.08 -21.39 21.31
C ALA A 658 9.30 -21.36 22.85
N GLY A 659 8.38 -20.81 23.63
CA GLY A 659 8.40 -20.83 25.11
C GLY A 659 9.33 -19.79 25.76
N LYS A 660 9.88 -18.85 24.98
CA LYS A 660 10.75 -17.76 25.45
C LYS A 660 9.90 -16.57 25.89
N THR A 661 10.17 -16.01 27.07
CA THR A 661 9.48 -14.77 27.52
C THR A 661 10.20 -13.54 26.99
N LYS A 662 9.53 -12.75 26.15
CA LYS A 662 9.96 -11.44 25.67
C LYS A 662 9.23 -10.32 26.43
N GLN A 663 9.83 -9.11 26.48
CA GLN A 663 9.28 -7.95 27.20
C GLN A 663 9.38 -6.70 26.32
N LEU A 664 8.23 -6.08 26.06
CA LEU A 664 8.12 -4.77 25.42
C LEU A 664 7.77 -3.71 26.46
N SER A 665 8.28 -2.50 26.26
CA SER A 665 7.94 -1.36 27.11
C SER A 665 7.93 -0.07 26.31
N GLY A 666 6.95 0.78 26.60
CA GLY A 666 6.79 2.05 25.90
C GLY A 666 5.90 3.00 26.67
N TYR A 667 5.34 3.96 25.95
CA TYR A 667 4.38 4.89 26.50
C TYR A 667 3.05 4.81 25.76
N ILE A 668 1.99 5.23 26.44
CA ILE A 668 0.67 5.46 25.85
C ILE A 668 0.21 6.86 26.26
N TYR A 669 -0.43 7.56 25.36
CA TYR A 669 -1.07 8.84 25.59
C TYR A 669 -2.57 8.64 25.74
N LEU A 670 -3.08 8.86 26.95
CA LEU A 670 -4.51 8.81 27.21
C LEU A 670 -5.11 10.19 26.93
N ASN A 671 -5.98 10.30 25.94
CA ASN A 671 -6.77 11.48 25.62
C ASN A 671 -8.28 11.20 25.84
N LYS A 672 -9.14 12.22 25.82
CA LYS A 672 -10.59 12.08 26.04
C LYS A 672 -11.42 12.88 25.06
#